data_AF-A0A8S3R4P5-F1
#
_entry.id   AF-A0A8S3R4P5-F1
#
_cell.length_a   1.000
_cell.length_b   1.000
_cell.length_c   1.000
_cell.angle_alpha   90.00
_cell.angle_beta   90.00
_cell.angle_gamma   90.00
#
_symmetry.space_group_name_H-M   'P 1'
#
loop_
_entity.id
_entity.type
_entity.pdbx_description
1 polymer ?
#
loop_
_entity_poly.entity_id
_entity_poly.type
_entity_poly.pdbx_seq_one_letter_code
_entity_poly.pdbx_strand_id
1 'polypeptide(L)'
;MIFLILVVCLICLLLYPALEDIYLLYIEKVPPGPISLPIIGGLYKLNSSKPHLKLQQLTKQYGEIMSIRFGPSRCRTVIIHNTKFVQELYNNQKALDRPDLPFFELITPHGAGIGSRPYDKIWMLHTRIVKLALHKVCQNSLSEKVMETFEVLFNRLNEKGNGPQDIAFDLKLASLDITSSICYGFHDDDWTSDQMNLLLKDHDKAMSGLSPFNPINIFPFIKNLPIRLVKEIKDITQRRDELNQKIYDRHVENYTGEVHDVMDIIVDVMENGYNTSHITDSQKKQMDLKSLFMTLTCLSMAGIDNMQSIMQWIAMDTSVTTESRQHLPYTEACVYEILRVSSITGLGVPHITREDIQVGGYKITKGTQIFTNIWHIHNNSHNWTDHEAVKPERFLDSNGQLKLKSDEIFKNYLPFGLGKRTCTGEVIIQNVLFLFVSNLVRTQTIKIDNHISELIGNCDMSHKPPAYKDNVQHYLQDRVGVSTQERKTIINTIFGDQGIASADDTLQFARADSELKDLCANYPQFLKYYEQSFKPRVQEFVNAPNRRLGTKQMWTNNNAESMNRVMKVAVNWKPQHAPDLVDKLFDMVDFQFINLRSALHHSGDYMLVNSYKQYTIADAIWKTKSDEEKRKLFNNFLQDNKKRKHENIITSSDGLYSVVNKAKSIARKPMQRKRPRTERAEKRH
;
A
#
# COMPACT_ATOMS: atom_id res chain seq x y z
N MET A 1 37.22 33.23 37.85
CA MET A 1 35.84 33.72 38.08
C MET A 1 34.94 33.47 36.87
N ILE A 2 35.25 33.99 35.67
CA ILE A 2 34.43 33.78 34.45
C ILE A 2 34.22 32.29 34.12
N PHE A 3 35.28 31.48 34.16
CA PHE A 3 35.18 30.03 33.94
C PHE A 3 34.22 29.35 34.92
N LEU A 4 34.29 29.68 36.21
CA LEU A 4 33.41 29.14 37.24
C LEU A 4 31.94 29.53 37.00
N ILE A 5 31.70 30.79 36.61
CA ILE A 5 30.35 31.26 36.24
C ILE A 5 29.81 30.48 35.03
N LEU A 6 30.63 30.28 34.00
CA LEU A 6 30.23 29.49 32.82
C LEU A 6 29.90 28.04 33.17
N VAL A 7 30.70 27.41 34.05
CA VAL A 7 30.45 26.05 34.53
C VAL A 7 29.14 25.97 35.33
N VAL A 8 28.89 26.91 36.24
CA VAL A 8 27.64 26.96 37.02
C VAL A 8 26.43 27.18 36.09
N CYS A 9 26.52 28.13 35.15
CA CYS A 9 25.46 28.35 34.16
C CYS A 9 25.18 27.10 33.32
N LEU A 10 26.22 26.38 32.90
CA LEU A 10 26.09 25.13 32.16
C LEU A 10 25.41 24.05 33.01
N ILE A 11 25.82 23.88 34.26
CA ILE A 11 25.20 22.92 35.19
C ILE A 11 23.72 23.26 35.40
N CYS A 12 23.38 24.53 35.66
CA CYS A 12 21.99 24.97 35.79
C CYS A 12 21.18 24.70 34.52
N LEU A 13 21.75 24.96 33.34
CA LEU A 13 21.10 24.68 32.05
C LEU A 13 20.89 23.18 31.81
N LEU A 14 21.81 22.33 32.25
CA LEU A 14 21.71 20.87 32.16
C LEU A 14 20.75 20.28 33.22
N LEU A 15 20.61 20.87 34.40
CA LEU A 15 19.73 20.36 35.46
C LEU A 15 18.29 20.89 35.34
N TYR A 16 18.10 22.07 34.75
CA TYR A 16 16.79 22.72 34.65
C TYR A 16 15.68 21.82 34.07
N PRO A 17 15.87 21.08 32.96
CA PRO A 17 14.80 20.25 32.39
C PRO A 17 14.32 19.16 33.36
N ALA A 18 15.24 18.55 34.11
CA ALA A 18 14.92 17.52 35.09
C ALA A 18 14.22 18.11 36.32
N LEU A 19 14.66 19.28 36.81
CA LEU A 19 14.01 19.99 37.92
C LEU A 19 12.59 20.43 37.55
N GLU A 20 12.40 20.95 36.33
CA GLU A 20 11.08 21.29 35.81
C GLU A 20 10.18 20.06 35.70
N ASP A 21 10.72 18.92 35.25
CA ASP A 21 9.96 17.67 35.21
C ASP A 21 9.50 17.24 36.61
N ILE A 22 10.39 17.30 37.61
CA ILE A 22 10.06 16.99 39.01
C ILE A 22 8.98 17.94 39.53
N TYR A 23 9.13 19.25 39.33
CA TYR A 23 8.12 20.24 39.74
C TYR A 23 6.75 19.91 39.12
N LEU A 24 6.70 19.70 37.81
CA LEU A 24 5.45 19.44 37.12
C LEU A 24 4.80 18.11 37.57
N LEU A 25 5.60 17.07 37.82
CA LEU A 25 5.11 15.76 38.26
C LEU A 25 4.54 15.79 39.68
N TYR A 26 5.27 16.37 40.64
CA TYR A 26 4.90 16.29 42.05
C TYR A 26 4.05 17.48 42.52
N ILE A 27 4.18 18.66 41.91
CA ILE A 27 3.44 19.87 42.30
C ILE A 27 2.22 20.06 41.39
N GLU A 28 2.42 20.13 40.07
CA GLU A 28 1.32 20.38 39.12
C GLU A 28 0.49 19.12 38.82
N LYS A 29 0.94 17.93 39.24
CA LYS A 29 0.26 16.64 39.02
C LYS A 29 -0.10 16.41 37.55
N VAL A 30 0.85 16.69 36.68
CA VAL A 30 0.78 16.35 35.25
C VAL A 30 0.93 14.84 35.01
N PRO A 31 0.63 14.33 33.80
CA PRO A 31 0.85 12.92 33.49
C PRO A 31 2.32 12.48 33.68
N PRO A 32 2.55 11.26 34.22
CA PRO A 32 3.88 10.70 34.46
C PRO A 32 4.67 10.48 33.16
N GLY A 33 5.99 10.41 33.25
CA GLY A 33 6.83 10.26 32.05
C GLY A 33 8.32 10.07 32.36
N PRO A 34 9.12 9.69 31.34
CA PRO A 34 10.57 9.63 31.49
C PRO A 34 11.15 11.02 31.77
N ILE A 35 12.15 11.07 32.65
CA ILE A 35 12.90 12.30 32.94
C ILE A 35 13.59 12.79 31.66
N SER A 36 13.43 14.08 31.36
CA SER A 36 14.00 14.71 30.18
C SER A 36 15.52 14.89 30.32
N LEU A 37 16.27 14.46 29.32
CA LEU A 37 17.66 14.89 29.16
C LEU A 37 17.72 16.30 28.55
N PRO A 38 18.80 17.07 28.81
CA PRO A 38 19.01 18.34 28.16
C PRO A 38 19.01 18.21 26.64
N ILE A 39 18.44 19.20 25.96
CA ILE A 39 18.43 19.36 24.48
C ILE A 39 17.58 18.32 23.73
N ILE A 40 17.63 17.03 24.08
CA ILE A 40 16.89 15.97 23.37
C ILE A 40 15.59 15.56 24.07
N GLY A 41 15.39 15.96 25.32
CA GLY A 41 14.20 15.59 26.10
C GLY A 41 14.16 14.09 26.38
N GLY A 42 12.99 13.47 26.16
CA GLY A 42 12.75 12.04 26.28
C GLY A 42 13.02 11.21 25.02
N LEU A 43 13.57 11.81 23.95
CA LEU A 43 13.82 11.10 22.67
C LEU A 43 14.73 9.89 22.83
N TYR A 44 15.64 9.88 23.80
CA TYR A 44 16.53 8.75 24.11
C TYR A 44 15.79 7.47 24.53
N LYS A 45 14.51 7.57 24.94
CA LYS A 45 13.66 6.42 25.24
C LYS A 45 12.92 5.89 24.01
N LEU A 46 12.87 6.65 22.92
CA LEU A 46 12.20 6.26 21.69
C LEU A 46 13.18 5.65 20.68
N ASN A 47 12.68 4.75 19.85
CA ASN A 47 13.37 4.27 18.65
C ASN A 47 12.76 5.00 17.44
N SER A 48 13.59 5.58 16.57
CA SER A 48 13.15 6.34 15.40
C SER A 48 12.39 5.51 14.37
N SER A 49 12.65 4.20 14.27
CA SER A 49 12.03 3.34 13.26
C SER A 49 10.59 2.92 13.62
N LYS A 50 10.32 2.60 14.89
CA LYS A 50 9.03 2.04 15.37
C LYS A 50 8.60 2.69 16.69
N PRO A 51 8.33 4.01 16.70
CA PRO A 51 8.00 4.76 17.92
C PRO A 51 6.73 4.26 18.62
N HIS A 52 5.70 3.85 17.89
CA HIS A 52 4.43 3.34 18.47
C HIS A 52 4.63 2.09 19.35
N LEU A 53 5.50 1.16 18.95
CA LEU A 53 5.84 -0.02 19.77
C LEU A 53 6.55 0.38 21.06
N LYS A 54 7.47 1.35 20.96
CA LYS A 54 8.21 1.80 22.14
C LYS A 54 7.30 2.55 23.11
N LEU A 55 6.36 3.34 22.60
CA LEU A 55 5.33 3.99 23.38
C LEU A 55 4.45 2.97 24.10
N GLN A 56 4.01 1.89 23.45
CA GLN A 56 3.27 0.80 24.09
C GLN A 56 4.06 0.16 25.25
N GLN A 57 5.39 -0.03 25.10
CA GLN A 57 6.21 -0.53 26.20
C GLN A 57 6.26 0.46 27.37
N LEU A 58 6.34 1.75 27.09
CA LEU A 58 6.36 2.81 28.12
C LEU A 58 5.02 2.93 28.85
N THR A 59 3.88 2.58 28.21
CA THR A 59 2.57 2.50 28.87
C THR A 59 2.60 1.56 30.08
N LYS A 60 3.36 0.46 30.03
CA LYS A 60 3.50 -0.46 31.18
C LYS A 60 4.20 0.16 32.38
N GLN A 61 5.04 1.18 32.15
CA GLN A 61 5.82 1.85 33.18
C GLN A 61 5.13 3.12 33.71
N TYR A 62 4.55 3.92 32.83
CA TYR A 62 3.99 5.23 33.16
C TYR A 62 2.45 5.25 33.15
N GLY A 63 1.81 4.18 32.68
CA GLY A 63 0.35 4.07 32.61
C GLY A 63 -0.26 4.60 31.31
N GLU A 64 -1.59 4.57 31.27
CA GLU A 64 -2.43 4.84 30.09
C GLU A 64 -2.41 6.30 29.62
N ILE A 65 -1.94 7.23 30.46
CA ILE A 65 -1.71 8.63 30.11
C ILE A 65 -0.31 8.99 30.60
N MET A 66 0.52 9.45 29.66
CA MET A 66 1.92 9.75 29.95
C MET A 66 2.37 11.02 29.23
N SER A 67 3.46 11.61 29.69
CA SER A 67 4.08 12.78 29.07
C SER A 67 5.51 12.51 28.63
N ILE A 68 5.92 13.07 27.49
CA ILE A 68 7.29 13.05 26.98
C ILE A 68 7.63 14.44 26.45
N ARG A 69 8.83 14.95 26.75
CA ARG A 69 9.37 16.15 26.12
C ARG A 69 10.15 15.80 24.86
N PHE A 70 9.94 16.52 23.76
CA PHE A 70 10.70 16.32 22.52
C PHE A 70 11.61 17.51 22.24
N GLY A 71 12.92 17.26 22.17
CA GLY A 71 13.88 18.28 21.80
C GLY A 71 14.05 19.39 22.86
N PRO A 72 14.63 20.54 22.46
CA PRO A 72 14.91 21.66 23.36
C PRO A 72 13.68 22.57 23.52
N SER A 73 12.64 22.36 22.72
CA SER A 73 11.39 23.11 22.83
C SER A 73 10.66 22.70 24.11
N ARG A 74 10.08 23.70 24.81
CA ARG A 74 9.35 23.49 26.06
C ARG A 74 8.02 22.73 25.89
N CYS A 75 7.72 22.23 24.71
CA CYS A 75 6.49 21.52 24.40
C CYS A 75 6.57 20.11 24.99
N ARG A 76 6.08 19.97 26.21
CA ARG A 76 5.70 18.68 26.75
C ARG A 76 4.55 18.13 25.90
N THR A 77 4.65 16.86 25.57
CA THR A 77 3.66 16.15 24.78
C THR A 77 3.02 15.06 25.62
N VAL A 78 1.70 15.09 25.74
CA VAL A 78 0.92 14.05 26.39
C VAL A 78 0.51 13.00 25.36
N ILE A 79 0.61 11.73 25.73
CA ILE A 79 0.25 10.59 24.87
C ILE A 79 -0.79 9.79 25.63
N ILE A 80 -1.97 9.65 25.02
CA ILE A 80 -3.13 8.95 25.61
C ILE A 80 -3.30 7.60 24.92
N HIS A 81 -3.35 6.54 25.71
CA HIS A 81 -3.46 5.15 25.27
C HIS A 81 -4.85 4.54 25.54
N ASN A 82 -5.68 5.23 26.33
CA ASN A 82 -6.99 4.74 26.75
C ASN A 82 -8.14 5.55 26.14
N THR A 83 -9.11 4.84 25.56
CA THR A 83 -10.25 5.44 24.85
C THR A 83 -11.13 6.33 25.73
N LYS A 84 -11.28 6.03 27.03
CA LYS A 84 -12.07 6.86 27.95
C LYS A 84 -11.46 8.25 28.10
N PHE A 85 -10.13 8.33 28.26
CA PHE A 85 -9.42 9.61 28.36
C PHE A 85 -9.41 10.35 27.01
N VAL A 86 -9.37 9.62 25.90
CA VAL A 86 -9.58 10.19 24.57
C VAL A 86 -10.98 10.81 24.47
N GLN A 87 -12.04 10.11 24.85
CA GLN A 87 -13.40 10.64 24.86
C GLN A 87 -13.53 11.90 25.72
N GLU A 88 -12.96 11.89 26.94
CA GLU A 88 -12.91 13.05 27.83
C GLU A 88 -12.22 14.26 27.16
N LEU A 89 -11.08 14.02 26.50
CA LEU A 89 -10.32 15.04 25.78
C LEU A 89 -11.11 15.63 24.61
N TYR A 90 -11.65 14.79 23.73
CA TYR A 90 -12.30 15.22 22.48
C TYR A 90 -13.67 15.88 22.74
N ASN A 91 -14.29 15.62 23.89
CA ASN A 91 -15.47 16.34 24.35
C ASN A 91 -15.15 17.75 24.89
N ASN A 92 -13.88 18.02 25.21
CA ASN A 92 -13.43 19.32 25.67
C ASN A 92 -12.95 20.19 24.50
N GLN A 93 -13.73 21.21 24.13
CA GLN A 93 -13.38 22.11 23.02
C GLN A 93 -12.03 22.82 23.20
N LYS A 94 -11.55 22.96 24.44
CA LYS A 94 -10.25 23.56 24.76
C LYS A 94 -9.07 22.69 24.31
N ALA A 95 -9.31 21.43 23.96
CA ALA A 95 -8.30 20.48 23.48
C ALA A 95 -8.36 20.19 21.97
N LEU A 96 -9.24 20.89 21.22
CA LEU A 96 -9.47 20.61 19.80
C LEU A 96 -8.57 21.41 18.83
N ASP A 97 -7.59 22.15 19.36
CA ASP A 97 -6.67 22.94 18.55
C ASP A 97 -5.55 22.10 17.96
N ARG A 98 -4.85 22.71 17.00
CA ARG A 98 -3.69 22.12 16.34
C ARG A 98 -2.43 22.87 16.76
N PRO A 99 -1.32 22.15 17.02
CA PRO A 99 -0.05 22.81 17.28
C PRO A 99 0.44 23.49 16.01
N ASP A 100 1.01 24.69 16.18
CA ASP A 100 1.73 25.39 15.12
C ASP A 100 3.12 24.75 14.96
N LEU A 101 3.20 23.71 14.13
CA LEU A 101 4.45 22.97 13.95
C LEU A 101 5.38 23.72 12.98
N PRO A 102 6.69 23.83 13.29
CA PRO A 102 7.68 24.45 12.42
C PRO A 102 7.67 23.99 10.96
N PHE A 103 7.38 22.71 10.71
CA PHE A 103 7.27 22.17 9.36
C PHE A 103 6.02 22.70 8.63
N PHE A 104 4.88 22.86 9.32
CA PHE A 104 3.65 23.38 8.71
C PHE A 104 3.85 24.79 8.17
N GLU A 105 4.62 25.64 8.84
CA GLU A 105 4.94 26.99 8.33
C GLU A 105 5.66 26.97 6.97
N LEU A 106 6.35 25.87 6.62
CA LEU A 106 7.05 25.75 5.32
C LEU A 106 6.12 25.31 4.18
N ILE A 107 5.03 24.60 4.50
CA ILE A 107 4.09 24.06 3.51
C ILE A 107 2.74 24.78 3.50
N THR A 108 2.40 25.50 4.55
CA THR A 108 1.08 26.06 4.76
C THR A 108 1.21 27.50 5.27
N PRO A 109 0.72 28.50 4.51
CA PRO A 109 0.67 29.87 5.00
C PRO A 109 -0.18 29.96 6.28
N HIS A 110 0.41 30.41 7.39
CA HIS A 110 -0.28 30.75 8.64
C HIS A 110 -1.25 29.69 9.20
N GLY A 111 -0.93 28.39 9.07
CA GLY A 111 -1.79 27.31 9.57
C GLY A 111 -3.15 27.22 8.86
N ALA A 112 -3.23 27.63 7.59
CA ALA A 112 -4.40 27.49 6.74
C ALA A 112 -4.82 26.02 6.48
N GLY A 113 -5.99 25.83 5.86
CA GLY A 113 -6.55 24.50 5.57
C GLY A 113 -7.40 23.92 6.72
N ILE A 114 -7.71 22.62 6.64
CA ILE A 114 -8.53 21.93 7.66
C ILE A 114 -7.71 21.02 8.59
N GLY A 115 -6.48 20.66 8.18
CA GLY A 115 -5.61 19.75 8.93
C GLY A 115 -4.87 20.43 10.08
N SER A 116 -4.22 21.56 9.81
CA SER A 116 -3.33 22.29 10.74
C SER A 116 -3.98 23.52 11.39
N ARG A 117 -5.16 23.94 10.93
CA ARG A 117 -5.83 25.14 11.43
C ARG A 117 -6.36 24.98 12.86
N PRO A 118 -6.22 26.01 13.73
CA PRO A 118 -6.91 26.08 15.01
C PRO A 118 -8.43 25.90 14.87
N TYR A 119 -9.09 25.45 15.93
CA TYR A 119 -10.52 25.24 15.98
C TYR A 119 -11.23 26.61 16.09
N ASP A 120 -11.52 27.23 14.94
CA ASP A 120 -12.15 28.53 14.83
C ASP A 120 -13.35 28.53 13.85
N LYS A 121 -13.98 29.69 13.68
CA LYS A 121 -15.15 29.83 12.78
C LYS A 121 -14.81 29.53 11.32
N ILE A 122 -13.59 29.86 10.89
CA ILE A 122 -13.14 29.63 9.52
C ILE A 122 -12.89 28.15 9.28
N TRP A 123 -12.26 27.44 10.22
CA TRP A 123 -12.11 25.98 10.17
C TRP A 123 -13.47 25.27 10.10
N MET A 124 -14.44 25.70 10.91
CA MET A 124 -15.81 25.15 10.87
C MET A 124 -16.48 25.39 9.52
N LEU A 125 -16.28 26.56 8.92
CA LEU A 125 -16.80 26.91 7.60
C LEU A 125 -16.16 26.06 6.49
N HIS A 126 -14.84 25.99 6.44
CA HIS A 126 -14.10 25.17 5.46
C HIS A 126 -14.50 23.69 5.56
N THR A 127 -14.60 23.17 6.79
CA THR A 127 -15.02 21.79 7.02
C THR A 127 -16.45 21.55 6.54
N ARG A 128 -17.36 22.51 6.73
CA ARG A 128 -18.74 22.41 6.23
C ARG A 128 -18.78 22.38 4.70
N ILE A 129 -18.07 23.30 4.05
CA ILE A 129 -18.00 23.41 2.59
C ILE A 129 -17.52 22.09 1.97
N VAL A 130 -16.40 21.56 2.48
CA VAL A 130 -15.86 20.28 2.01
C VAL A 130 -16.80 19.12 2.27
N LYS A 131 -17.42 19.03 3.45
CA LYS A 131 -18.35 17.93 3.76
C LYS A 131 -19.54 17.93 2.80
N LEU A 132 -20.07 19.10 2.47
CA LEU A 132 -21.12 19.24 1.46
C LEU A 132 -20.64 18.78 0.08
N ALA A 133 -19.42 19.15 -0.30
CA ALA A 133 -18.82 18.73 -1.56
C ALA A 133 -18.65 17.22 -1.67
N LEU A 134 -17.99 16.62 -0.68
CA LEU A 134 -17.79 15.18 -0.64
C LEU A 134 -19.13 14.44 -0.62
N HIS A 135 -20.16 14.97 0.05
CA HIS A 135 -21.49 14.37 0.03
C HIS A 135 -22.11 14.37 -1.38
N LYS A 136 -22.04 15.48 -2.12
CA LYS A 136 -22.52 15.56 -3.51
C LYS A 136 -21.76 14.60 -4.43
N VAL A 137 -20.42 14.60 -4.36
CA VAL A 137 -19.59 13.67 -5.15
C VAL A 137 -19.93 12.22 -4.83
N CYS A 138 -20.09 11.90 -3.54
CA CYS A 138 -20.47 10.57 -3.08
C CYS A 138 -21.81 10.09 -3.66
N GLN A 139 -22.78 10.99 -3.82
CA GLN A 139 -24.10 10.65 -4.34
C GLN A 139 -24.13 10.53 -5.86
N ASN A 140 -23.40 11.40 -6.56
CA ASN A 140 -23.61 11.59 -7.98
C ASN A 140 -22.61 10.82 -8.86
N SER A 141 -21.34 10.73 -8.45
CA SER A 141 -20.26 10.33 -9.37
C SER A 141 -19.17 9.45 -8.75
N LEU A 142 -19.16 9.24 -7.43
CA LEU A 142 -18.08 8.49 -6.77
C LEU A 142 -17.92 7.06 -7.31
N SER A 143 -19.03 6.33 -7.51
CA SER A 143 -18.95 4.95 -7.98
C SER A 143 -18.37 4.86 -9.39
N GLU A 144 -18.75 5.77 -10.28
CA GLU A 144 -18.24 5.81 -11.66
C GLU A 144 -16.74 6.09 -11.68
N LYS A 145 -16.32 7.19 -11.05
CA LYS A 145 -14.91 7.58 -10.91
C LYS A 145 -14.04 6.44 -10.38
N VAL A 146 -14.49 5.76 -9.33
CA VAL A 146 -13.75 4.65 -8.71
C VAL A 146 -13.67 3.42 -9.60
N MET A 147 -14.75 3.10 -10.32
CA MET A 147 -14.79 1.94 -11.22
C MET A 147 -13.87 2.14 -12.44
N GLU A 148 -13.86 3.34 -13.02
CA GLU A 148 -12.96 3.70 -14.12
C GLU A 148 -11.49 3.54 -13.71
N THR A 149 -11.09 4.10 -12.57
CA THR A 149 -9.72 3.93 -12.06
C THR A 149 -9.38 2.46 -11.83
N PHE A 150 -10.31 1.66 -11.32
CA PHE A 150 -10.05 0.23 -11.12
C PHE A 150 -9.88 -0.53 -12.43
N GLU A 151 -10.63 -0.20 -13.48
CA GLU A 151 -10.42 -0.81 -14.79
C GLU A 151 -9.01 -0.51 -15.32
N VAL A 152 -8.55 0.74 -15.21
CA VAL A 152 -7.18 1.14 -15.57
C VAL A 152 -6.14 0.39 -14.73
N LEU A 153 -6.34 0.33 -13.41
CA LEU A 153 -5.46 -0.41 -12.51
C LEU A 153 -5.37 -1.89 -12.88
N PHE A 154 -6.52 -2.55 -13.10
CA PHE A 154 -6.55 -3.97 -13.46
C PHE A 154 -5.88 -4.23 -14.81
N ASN A 155 -6.10 -3.37 -15.80
CA ASN A 155 -5.43 -3.48 -17.09
C ASN A 155 -3.91 -3.37 -16.93
N ARG A 156 -3.43 -2.38 -16.17
CA ARG A 156 -2.00 -2.20 -15.88
C ARG A 156 -1.40 -3.40 -15.13
N LEU A 157 -2.11 -3.97 -14.17
CA LEU A 157 -1.67 -5.16 -13.44
C LEU A 157 -1.64 -6.41 -14.34
N ASN A 158 -2.62 -6.56 -15.23
CA ASN A 158 -2.68 -7.67 -16.19
C ASN A 158 -1.55 -7.58 -17.24
N GLU A 159 -1.22 -6.37 -17.71
CA GLU A 159 -0.10 -6.13 -18.63
C GLU A 159 1.25 -6.53 -18.03
N LYS A 160 1.42 -6.42 -16.70
CA LYS A 160 2.62 -6.86 -15.98
C LYS A 160 2.71 -8.40 -15.82
N GLY A 161 1.67 -9.15 -16.21
CA GLY A 161 1.65 -10.61 -16.21
C GLY A 161 1.27 -11.28 -14.87
N ASN A 162 1.35 -12.61 -14.80
CA ASN A 162 0.77 -13.41 -13.70
C ASN A 162 1.77 -13.79 -12.57
N GLY A 163 2.87 -13.03 -12.41
CA GLY A 163 3.91 -13.28 -11.38
C GLY A 163 3.71 -12.48 -10.09
N PRO A 164 4.55 -12.69 -9.05
CA PRO A 164 4.60 -11.80 -7.89
C PRO A 164 4.98 -10.38 -8.31
N GLN A 165 4.15 -9.40 -7.94
CA GLN A 165 4.37 -8.00 -8.29
C GLN A 165 4.33 -7.12 -7.06
N ASP A 166 5.20 -6.11 -7.02
CA ASP A 166 5.05 -4.99 -6.12
C ASP A 166 4.05 -4.00 -6.73
N ILE A 167 2.83 -4.00 -6.19
CA ILE A 167 1.72 -3.15 -6.65
C ILE A 167 1.63 -1.84 -5.86
N ALA A 168 2.58 -1.56 -4.97
CA ALA A 168 2.50 -0.41 -4.06
C ALA A 168 2.42 0.93 -4.79
N PHE A 169 3.16 1.04 -5.91
CA PHE A 169 3.15 2.21 -6.77
C PHE A 169 1.88 2.29 -7.64
N ASP A 170 1.38 1.16 -8.16
CA ASP A 170 0.14 1.13 -8.94
C ASP A 170 -1.07 1.55 -8.10
N LEU A 171 -1.15 1.05 -6.86
CA LEU A 171 -2.17 1.46 -5.90
C LEU A 171 -2.04 2.94 -5.52
N LYS A 172 -0.82 3.49 -5.53
CA LYS A 172 -0.59 4.92 -5.29
C LYS A 172 -1.09 5.78 -6.44
N LEU A 173 -0.83 5.35 -7.68
CA LEU A 173 -1.37 6.00 -8.88
C LEU A 173 -2.90 5.95 -8.87
N ALA A 174 -3.50 4.79 -8.62
CA ALA A 174 -4.96 4.68 -8.48
C ALA A 174 -5.52 5.59 -7.37
N SER A 175 -4.80 5.72 -6.25
CA SER A 175 -5.20 6.65 -5.18
C SER A 175 -5.09 8.12 -5.58
N LEU A 176 -4.05 8.47 -6.36
CA LEU A 176 -3.88 9.80 -6.95
C LEU A 176 -5.03 10.11 -7.91
N ASP A 177 -5.36 9.19 -8.81
CA ASP A 177 -6.42 9.34 -9.79
C ASP A 177 -7.80 9.54 -9.13
N ILE A 178 -8.21 8.62 -8.25
CA ILE A 178 -9.47 8.73 -7.48
C ILE A 178 -9.54 10.06 -6.73
N THR A 179 -8.47 10.40 -6.01
CA THR A 179 -8.46 11.60 -5.18
C THR A 179 -8.45 12.87 -6.03
N SER A 180 -7.76 12.87 -7.17
CA SER A 180 -7.72 14.00 -8.09
C SER A 180 -9.04 14.19 -8.80
N SER A 181 -9.73 13.11 -9.17
CA SER A 181 -11.06 13.17 -9.75
C SER A 181 -12.09 13.71 -8.76
N ILE A 182 -11.98 13.37 -7.47
CA ILE A 182 -12.87 13.88 -6.41
C ILE A 182 -12.58 15.35 -6.07
N CYS A 183 -11.30 15.75 -6.04
CA CYS A 183 -10.89 17.06 -5.56
C CYS A 183 -10.83 18.12 -6.68
N TYR A 184 -10.41 17.73 -7.87
CA TYR A 184 -10.01 18.62 -8.97
C TYR A 184 -10.67 18.28 -10.32
N GLY A 185 -11.50 17.24 -10.39
CA GLY A 185 -12.16 16.83 -11.63
C GLY A 185 -11.25 16.17 -12.68
N PHE A 186 -10.00 15.85 -12.36
CA PHE A 186 -9.03 15.27 -13.31
C PHE A 186 -8.90 13.75 -13.24
N HIS A 187 -8.50 13.16 -14.37
CA HIS A 187 -8.11 11.76 -14.51
C HIS A 187 -6.64 11.63 -14.95
N ASP A 188 -6.09 10.42 -14.84
CA ASP A 188 -4.71 10.07 -15.24
C ASP A 188 -4.36 10.57 -16.67
N ASP A 189 -5.31 10.61 -17.60
CA ASP A 189 -5.12 11.05 -18.99
C ASP A 189 -4.84 12.56 -19.14
N ASP A 190 -5.14 13.36 -18.13
CA ASP A 190 -4.88 14.80 -18.12
C ASP A 190 -3.40 15.14 -17.90
N TRP A 191 -2.59 14.16 -17.47
CA TRP A 191 -1.22 14.35 -17.02
C TRP A 191 -0.24 13.47 -17.77
N THR A 192 0.94 14.01 -18.08
CA THR A 192 2.03 13.16 -18.56
C THR A 192 2.56 12.29 -17.43
N SER A 193 3.14 11.12 -17.76
CA SER A 193 3.76 10.24 -16.76
C SER A 193 4.81 10.96 -15.92
N ASP A 194 5.58 11.87 -16.52
CA ASP A 194 6.57 12.68 -15.80
C ASP A 194 5.94 13.66 -14.79
N GLN A 195 4.80 14.26 -15.15
CA GLN A 195 4.05 15.13 -14.24
C GLN A 195 3.49 14.36 -13.05
N MET A 196 2.87 13.20 -13.30
CA MET A 196 2.37 12.33 -12.23
C MET A 196 3.49 11.87 -11.29
N ASN A 197 4.62 11.45 -11.85
CA ASN A 197 5.80 11.05 -11.06
C ASN A 197 6.33 12.21 -10.19
N LEU A 198 6.36 13.43 -10.73
CA LEU A 198 6.75 14.61 -9.97
C LEU A 198 5.76 14.90 -8.83
N LEU A 199 4.45 14.85 -9.10
CA LEU A 199 3.41 15.05 -8.08
C LEU A 199 3.51 14.02 -6.95
N LEU A 200 3.69 12.73 -7.28
CA LEU A 200 3.84 11.67 -6.29
C LEU A 200 5.10 11.84 -5.44
N LYS A 201 6.20 12.31 -6.05
CA LYS A 201 7.46 12.59 -5.36
C LYS A 201 7.35 13.80 -4.42
N ASP A 202 6.70 14.86 -4.88
CA ASP A 202 6.43 16.05 -4.08
C ASP A 202 5.49 15.70 -2.90
N HIS A 203 4.48 14.86 -3.14
CA HIS A 203 3.59 14.29 -2.13
C HIS A 203 4.34 13.50 -1.06
N ASP A 204 5.18 12.53 -1.44
CA ASP A 204 5.94 11.72 -0.46
C ASP A 204 6.84 12.59 0.42
N LYS A 205 7.46 13.60 -0.19
CA LYS A 205 8.33 14.51 0.53
C LYS A 205 7.55 15.39 1.49
N ALA A 206 6.39 15.89 1.09
CA ALA A 206 5.49 16.64 1.97
C ALA A 206 4.98 15.74 3.12
N MET A 207 4.55 14.51 2.83
CA MET A 207 4.03 13.57 3.83
C MET A 207 5.08 13.12 4.85
N SER A 208 6.30 12.79 4.42
CA SER A 208 7.41 12.47 5.35
C SER A 208 7.74 13.65 6.29
N GLY A 209 7.54 14.86 5.79
CA GLY A 209 7.61 16.10 6.52
C GLY A 209 6.67 16.22 7.72
N LEU A 210 5.48 15.62 7.59
CA LEU A 210 4.39 15.70 8.55
C LEU A 210 4.52 14.72 9.72
N SER A 211 5.56 13.89 9.72
CA SER A 211 5.86 13.01 10.85
C SER A 211 6.00 13.83 12.15
N PRO A 212 5.39 13.39 13.25
CA PRO A 212 5.54 14.05 14.55
C PRO A 212 6.98 14.02 15.07
N PHE A 213 7.80 13.11 14.54
CA PHE A 213 9.22 12.98 14.88
C PHE A 213 10.14 13.66 13.85
N ASN A 214 9.59 14.47 12.94
CA ASN A 214 10.40 15.20 11.97
C ASN A 214 11.42 16.11 12.70
N PRO A 215 12.72 16.09 12.33
CA PRO A 215 13.74 16.91 12.97
C PRO A 215 13.42 18.41 12.96
N ILE A 216 12.72 18.93 11.94
CA ILE A 216 12.31 20.34 11.88
C ILE A 216 11.31 20.67 13.00
N ASN A 217 10.42 19.73 13.33
CA ASN A 217 9.44 19.91 14.42
C ASN A 217 10.10 19.78 15.80
N ILE A 218 11.08 18.88 15.94
CA ILE A 218 11.85 18.69 17.18
C ILE A 218 12.82 19.86 17.42
N PHE A 219 13.50 20.31 16.36
CA PHE A 219 14.52 21.35 16.37
C PHE A 219 14.12 22.51 15.44
N PRO A 220 13.28 23.44 15.91
CA PRO A 220 12.69 24.48 15.07
C PRO A 220 13.71 25.36 14.32
N PHE A 221 14.93 25.51 14.84
CA PHE A 221 15.97 26.31 14.19
C PHE A 221 16.36 25.79 12.80
N ILE A 222 16.15 24.50 12.51
CA ILE A 222 16.45 23.89 11.21
C ILE A 222 15.65 24.54 10.08
N LYS A 223 14.41 25.00 10.35
CA LYS A 223 13.55 25.64 9.34
C LYS A 223 14.16 26.91 8.73
N ASN A 224 15.05 27.56 9.48
CA ASN A 224 15.69 28.82 9.09
C ASN A 224 17.06 28.62 8.43
N LEU A 225 17.58 27.38 8.38
CA LEU A 225 18.88 27.10 7.79
C LEU A 225 18.77 27.06 6.24
N PRO A 226 19.77 27.58 5.51
CA PRO A 226 19.80 27.54 4.04
C PRO A 226 20.21 26.15 3.53
N ILE A 227 19.51 25.11 3.98
CA ILE A 227 19.78 23.71 3.61
C ILE A 227 18.87 23.27 2.45
N ARG A 228 19.38 22.32 1.67
CA ARG A 228 18.68 21.73 0.52
C ARG A 228 17.26 21.28 0.85
N LEU A 229 17.06 20.66 2.01
CA LEU A 229 15.74 20.20 2.48
C LEU A 229 14.71 21.34 2.53
N VAL A 230 15.05 22.46 3.17
CA VAL A 230 14.15 23.62 3.32
C VAL A 230 13.85 24.25 1.97
N LYS A 231 14.87 24.37 1.10
CA LYS A 231 14.69 24.91 -0.26
C LYS A 231 13.73 24.03 -1.07
N GLU A 232 13.95 22.72 -1.08
CA GLU A 232 13.11 21.79 -1.82
C GLU A 232 11.65 21.79 -1.32
N ILE A 233 11.41 21.93 -0.01
CA ILE A 233 10.04 22.07 0.54
C ILE A 233 9.39 23.36 0.03
N LYS A 234 10.12 24.49 0.02
CA LYS A 234 9.59 25.76 -0.51
C LYS A 234 9.27 25.65 -2.01
N ASP A 235 10.13 25.00 -2.78
CA ASP A 235 9.90 24.78 -4.21
C ASP A 235 8.65 23.89 -4.45
N ILE A 236 8.42 22.88 -3.61
CA ILE A 236 7.20 22.05 -3.62
C ILE A 236 5.97 22.91 -3.34
N THR A 237 6.01 23.72 -2.28
CA THR A 237 4.91 24.62 -1.90
C THR A 237 4.55 25.58 -3.03
N GLN A 238 5.57 26.17 -3.69
CA GLN A 238 5.36 27.06 -4.82
C GLN A 238 4.69 26.33 -6.00
N ARG A 239 5.22 25.18 -6.43
CA ARG A 239 4.63 24.39 -7.53
C ARG A 239 3.18 24.01 -7.25
N ARG A 240 2.89 23.61 -6.01
CA ARG A 240 1.53 23.30 -5.58
C ARG A 240 0.60 24.51 -5.69
N ASP A 241 1.04 25.67 -5.22
CA ASP A 241 0.21 26.88 -5.25
C ASP A 241 -0.06 27.35 -6.69
N GLU A 242 0.95 27.28 -7.56
CA GLU A 242 0.81 27.53 -9.00
C GLU A 242 -0.17 26.54 -9.66
N LEU A 243 -0.07 25.26 -9.31
CA LEU A 243 -0.96 24.22 -9.80
C LEU A 243 -2.41 24.47 -9.35
N ASN A 244 -2.65 24.69 -8.06
CA ASN A 244 -3.98 24.96 -7.53
C ASN A 244 -4.61 26.19 -8.20
N GLN A 245 -3.84 27.26 -8.41
CA GLN A 245 -4.34 28.45 -9.11
C GLN A 245 -4.72 28.14 -10.56
N LYS A 246 -3.85 27.44 -11.31
CA LYS A 246 -4.13 27.05 -12.69
C LYS A 246 -5.39 26.18 -12.81
N ILE A 247 -5.61 25.28 -11.85
CA ILE A 247 -6.80 24.42 -11.82
C ILE A 247 -8.04 25.25 -11.51
N TYR A 248 -7.95 26.16 -10.54
CA TYR A 248 -9.05 27.06 -10.19
C TYR A 248 -9.48 27.91 -11.38
N ASP A 249 -8.55 28.55 -12.07
CA ASP A 249 -8.84 29.41 -13.22
C ASP A 249 -9.61 28.63 -14.31
N ARG A 250 -9.21 27.37 -14.56
CA ARG A 250 -9.93 26.48 -15.48
C ARG A 250 -11.35 26.17 -15.01
N HIS A 251 -11.56 25.93 -13.71
CA HIS A 251 -12.91 25.65 -13.20
C HIS A 251 -13.79 26.88 -13.29
N VAL A 252 -13.26 28.08 -13.01
CA VAL A 252 -13.99 29.35 -13.18
C VAL A 252 -14.47 29.52 -14.63
N GLU A 253 -13.62 29.21 -15.61
CA GLU A 253 -13.97 29.32 -17.04
C GLU A 253 -15.05 28.32 -17.49
N ASN A 254 -15.09 27.13 -16.88
CA ASN A 254 -15.95 26.02 -17.32
C ASN A 254 -17.14 25.75 -16.38
N TYR A 255 -17.30 26.54 -15.31
CA TYR A 255 -18.30 26.27 -14.29
C TYR A 255 -19.73 26.39 -14.84
N THR A 256 -20.48 25.30 -14.78
CA THR A 256 -21.84 25.20 -15.32
C THR A 256 -22.94 25.48 -14.29
N GLY A 257 -22.58 25.71 -13.03
CA GLY A 257 -23.54 25.80 -11.91
C GLY A 257 -23.83 24.46 -11.24
N GLU A 258 -23.30 23.36 -11.77
CA GLU A 258 -23.39 22.03 -11.19
C GLU A 258 -22.06 21.64 -10.51
N VAL A 259 -22.15 20.78 -9.49
CA VAL A 259 -20.99 20.38 -8.68
C VAL A 259 -20.61 18.95 -9.02
N HIS A 260 -19.41 18.78 -9.58
CA HIS A 260 -18.86 17.47 -9.94
C HIS A 260 -17.69 17.05 -9.04
N ASP A 261 -17.01 18.01 -8.43
CA ASP A 261 -15.87 17.83 -7.55
C ASP A 261 -15.82 18.91 -6.45
N VAL A 262 -14.78 18.87 -5.61
CA VAL A 262 -14.61 19.84 -4.51
C VAL A 262 -14.20 21.23 -5.01
N MET A 263 -13.49 21.34 -6.13
CA MET A 263 -13.07 22.63 -6.70
C MET A 263 -14.26 23.42 -7.23
N ASP A 264 -15.24 22.77 -7.88
CA ASP A 264 -16.49 23.40 -8.31
C ASP A 264 -17.21 24.13 -7.17
N ILE A 265 -17.24 23.53 -5.97
CA ILE A 265 -17.84 24.19 -4.80
C ILE A 265 -17.02 25.37 -4.31
N ILE A 266 -15.68 25.29 -4.39
CA ILE A 266 -14.83 26.42 -4.04
C ILE A 266 -15.11 27.57 -5.00
N VAL A 267 -15.19 27.31 -6.31
CA VAL A 267 -15.55 28.30 -7.33
C VAL A 267 -16.93 28.88 -7.04
N ASP A 268 -17.94 28.05 -6.79
CA ASP A 268 -19.30 28.53 -6.52
C ASP A 268 -19.39 29.43 -5.29
N VAL A 269 -18.66 29.07 -4.22
CA VAL A 269 -18.58 29.87 -2.99
C VAL A 269 -17.87 31.20 -3.24
N MET A 270 -16.76 31.19 -3.97
CA MET A 270 -15.91 32.37 -4.20
C MET A 270 -16.54 33.34 -5.20
N GLU A 271 -17.00 32.84 -6.34
CA GLU A 271 -17.52 33.65 -7.43
C GLU A 271 -19.01 33.98 -7.22
N ASN A 272 -19.83 32.95 -6.98
CA ASN A 272 -21.29 33.11 -6.97
C ASN A 272 -21.90 33.25 -5.56
N GLY A 273 -21.09 33.13 -4.51
CA GLY A 273 -21.57 33.18 -3.11
C GLY A 273 -22.34 31.95 -2.66
N TYR A 274 -22.34 30.89 -3.47
CA TYR A 274 -23.19 29.71 -3.42
C TYR A 274 -24.69 30.02 -3.42
N ASN A 275 -25.48 29.21 -4.11
CA ASN A 275 -26.94 29.25 -4.13
C ASN A 275 -27.58 28.84 -2.76
N THR A 276 -27.12 29.40 -1.62
CA THR A 276 -27.61 29.06 -0.28
C THR A 276 -27.83 30.26 0.63
N SER A 277 -29.04 30.27 1.15
CA SER A 277 -29.52 30.79 2.44
C SER A 277 -28.69 30.42 3.70
N HIS A 278 -27.42 29.97 3.58
CA HIS A 278 -26.65 29.37 4.69
C HIS A 278 -25.23 29.93 4.89
N ILE A 279 -24.70 30.77 3.99
CA ILE A 279 -23.42 31.46 4.17
C ILE A 279 -23.68 32.97 4.12
N THR A 280 -23.28 33.70 5.15
CA THR A 280 -23.46 35.16 5.20
C THR A 280 -22.33 35.90 4.47
N ASP A 281 -22.58 37.11 3.97
CA ASP A 281 -21.54 37.97 3.36
C ASP A 281 -20.33 38.18 4.30
N SER A 282 -20.58 38.23 5.61
CA SER A 282 -19.54 38.33 6.63
C SER A 282 -18.65 37.08 6.72
N GLN A 283 -19.19 35.89 6.42
CA GLN A 283 -18.44 34.64 6.33
C GLN A 283 -17.66 34.55 5.02
N LYS A 284 -18.23 35.04 3.90
CA LYS A 284 -17.52 35.14 2.61
C LYS A 284 -16.26 36.00 2.71
N LYS A 285 -16.35 37.15 3.35
CA LYS A 285 -15.18 38.04 3.60
C LYS A 285 -14.11 37.42 4.51
N GLN A 286 -14.43 36.37 5.27
CA GLN A 286 -13.49 35.67 6.14
C GLN A 286 -12.81 34.48 5.44
N MET A 287 -13.24 34.12 4.23
CA MET A 287 -12.63 33.07 3.43
C MET A 287 -11.54 33.66 2.54
N ASP A 288 -10.41 32.98 2.52
CA ASP A 288 -9.26 33.28 1.67
C ASP A 288 -9.06 32.11 0.70
N LEU A 289 -8.93 32.41 -0.59
CA LEU A 289 -8.79 31.41 -1.64
C LEU A 289 -7.59 30.50 -1.39
N LYS A 290 -6.46 31.07 -0.96
CA LYS A 290 -5.26 30.27 -0.63
C LYS A 290 -5.52 29.32 0.54
N SER A 291 -6.33 29.73 1.52
CA SER A 291 -6.74 28.84 2.61
C SER A 291 -7.70 27.73 2.17
N LEU A 292 -8.53 27.95 1.14
CA LEU A 292 -9.37 26.92 0.53
C LEU A 292 -8.53 25.97 -0.34
N PHE A 293 -7.55 26.47 -1.10
CA PHE A 293 -6.57 25.64 -1.79
C PHE A 293 -5.80 24.72 -0.83
N MET A 294 -5.36 25.25 0.32
CA MET A 294 -4.74 24.42 1.34
C MET A 294 -5.70 23.37 1.90
N THR A 295 -6.99 23.71 2.01
CA THR A 295 -8.03 22.74 2.43
C THR A 295 -8.13 21.59 1.44
N LEU A 296 -8.15 21.90 0.15
CA LEU A 296 -8.18 20.93 -0.94
C LEU A 296 -6.91 20.05 -0.96
N THR A 297 -5.74 20.68 -0.81
CA THR A 297 -4.46 19.97 -0.67
C THR A 297 -4.45 19.03 0.53
N CYS A 298 -4.96 19.46 1.71
CA CYS A 298 -5.05 18.57 2.87
C CYS A 298 -5.89 17.33 2.59
N LEU A 299 -7.02 17.48 1.89
CA LEU A 299 -7.86 16.35 1.49
C LEU A 299 -7.14 15.45 0.51
N SER A 300 -6.49 16.04 -0.50
CA SER A 300 -5.79 15.30 -1.54
C SER A 300 -4.65 14.46 -0.95
N MET A 301 -3.77 15.10 -0.17
CA MET A 301 -2.66 14.41 0.49
C MET A 301 -3.15 13.29 1.43
N ALA A 302 -4.14 13.56 2.27
CA ALA A 302 -4.68 12.54 3.18
C ALA A 302 -5.38 11.40 2.41
N GLY A 303 -6.10 11.72 1.33
CA GLY A 303 -6.78 10.75 0.48
C GLY A 303 -5.81 9.78 -0.19
N ILE A 304 -4.78 10.32 -0.88
CA ILE A 304 -3.76 9.52 -1.57
C ILE A 304 -3.09 8.54 -0.59
N ASP A 305 -2.59 9.06 0.52
CA ASP A 305 -1.78 8.28 1.45
C ASP A 305 -2.62 7.23 2.20
N ASN A 306 -3.82 7.59 2.64
CA ASN A 306 -4.71 6.66 3.36
C ASN A 306 -5.25 5.58 2.41
N MET A 307 -5.77 5.96 1.23
CA MET A 307 -6.30 4.99 0.26
C MET A 307 -5.21 4.02 -0.19
N GLN A 308 -4.02 4.53 -0.54
CA GLN A 308 -2.88 3.68 -0.94
C GLN A 308 -2.57 2.66 0.15
N SER A 309 -2.39 3.13 1.39
CA SER A 309 -2.00 2.29 2.51
C SER A 309 -3.06 1.22 2.80
N ILE A 310 -4.34 1.61 2.85
CA ILE A 310 -5.41 0.68 3.18
C ILE A 310 -5.64 -0.32 2.05
N MET A 311 -5.59 0.10 0.78
CA MET A 311 -5.67 -0.82 -0.36
C MET A 311 -4.51 -1.82 -0.37
N GLN A 312 -3.30 -1.40 0.00
CA GLN A 312 -2.18 -2.33 0.18
C GLN A 312 -2.46 -3.32 1.31
N TRP A 313 -2.95 -2.86 2.47
CA TRP A 313 -3.33 -3.75 3.58
C TRP A 313 -4.44 -4.73 3.18
N ILE A 314 -5.45 -4.28 2.43
CA ILE A 314 -6.51 -5.12 1.85
C ILE A 314 -5.94 -6.16 0.91
N ALA A 315 -5.06 -5.74 0.01
CA ALA A 315 -4.41 -6.66 -0.91
C ALA A 315 -3.67 -7.75 -0.09
N MET A 316 -2.99 -7.37 0.98
CA MET A 316 -2.29 -8.31 1.86
C MET A 316 -3.20 -9.20 2.72
N ASP A 317 -4.48 -8.86 2.89
CA ASP A 317 -5.41 -9.63 3.72
C ASP A 317 -6.01 -10.81 2.95
N THR A 318 -5.84 -12.01 3.50
CA THR A 318 -6.36 -13.25 2.92
C THR A 318 -7.72 -13.68 3.42
N SER A 319 -8.29 -12.94 4.37
CA SER A 319 -9.67 -13.16 4.81
C SER A 319 -10.66 -12.87 3.69
N VAL A 320 -10.28 -12.02 2.74
CA VAL A 320 -11.05 -11.65 1.55
C VAL A 320 -10.93 -12.76 0.49
N THR A 321 -11.96 -13.60 0.39
CA THR A 321 -11.99 -14.73 -0.56
C THR A 321 -13.11 -14.58 -1.59
N THR A 322 -13.03 -15.35 -2.68
CA THR A 322 -14.12 -15.41 -3.69
C THR A 322 -15.44 -15.92 -3.14
N GLU A 323 -15.41 -16.69 -2.04
CA GLU A 323 -16.60 -17.16 -1.31
C GLU A 323 -17.27 -16.02 -0.52
N SER A 324 -16.48 -15.01 -0.11
CA SER A 324 -16.97 -13.79 0.55
C SER A 324 -17.93 -12.99 -0.35
N ARG A 325 -17.87 -13.21 -1.67
CA ARG A 325 -18.75 -12.59 -2.68
C ARG A 325 -20.25 -12.75 -2.39
N GLN A 326 -20.64 -13.83 -1.73
CA GLN A 326 -22.06 -14.12 -1.46
C GLN A 326 -22.58 -13.40 -0.19
N HIS A 327 -21.69 -12.80 0.61
CA HIS A 327 -22.01 -12.23 1.92
C HIS A 327 -21.43 -10.81 2.06
N LEU A 328 -22.13 -9.81 1.53
CA LEU A 328 -21.72 -8.39 1.62
C LEU A 328 -21.39 -7.92 3.06
N PRO A 329 -22.11 -8.35 4.13
CA PRO A 329 -21.74 -8.00 5.50
C PRO A 329 -20.33 -8.44 5.89
N TYR A 330 -19.88 -9.61 5.39
CA TYR A 330 -18.53 -10.11 5.67
C TYR A 330 -17.46 -9.26 4.95
N THR A 331 -17.72 -8.85 3.70
CA THR A 331 -16.83 -7.92 2.97
C THR A 331 -16.63 -6.60 3.71
N GLU A 332 -17.70 -6.01 4.24
CA GLU A 332 -17.61 -4.79 5.05
C GLU A 332 -16.88 -5.04 6.38
N ALA A 333 -17.09 -6.20 7.00
CA ALA A 333 -16.38 -6.60 8.21
C ALA A 333 -14.86 -6.73 7.99
N CYS A 334 -14.43 -7.22 6.81
CA CYS A 334 -13.02 -7.22 6.42
C CYS A 334 -12.45 -5.80 6.38
N VAL A 335 -13.16 -4.86 5.76
CA VAL A 335 -12.74 -3.44 5.72
C VAL A 335 -12.58 -2.89 7.15
N TYR A 336 -13.50 -3.19 8.06
CA TYR A 336 -13.39 -2.75 9.45
C TYR A 336 -12.19 -3.35 10.17
N GLU A 337 -11.95 -4.65 10.01
CA GLU A 337 -10.81 -5.30 10.65
C GLU A 337 -9.47 -4.81 10.10
N ILE A 338 -9.38 -4.55 8.80
CA ILE A 338 -8.18 -3.98 8.20
C ILE A 338 -7.92 -2.57 8.71
N LEU A 339 -8.94 -1.72 8.81
CA LEU A 339 -8.82 -0.38 9.38
C LEU A 339 -8.37 -0.42 10.86
N ARG A 340 -8.83 -1.42 11.63
CA ARG A 340 -8.35 -1.67 13.00
C ARG A 340 -6.86 -2.03 13.00
N VAL A 341 -6.50 -3.12 12.34
CA VAL A 341 -5.13 -3.69 12.37
C VAL A 341 -4.12 -2.71 11.80
N SER A 342 -4.43 -2.12 10.65
CA SER A 342 -3.54 -1.17 9.98
C SER A 342 -3.35 0.11 10.77
N SER A 343 -4.35 0.61 11.50
CA SER A 343 -4.26 1.83 12.31
C SER A 343 -3.51 2.97 11.58
N ILE A 344 -3.97 3.29 10.36
CA ILE A 344 -3.23 4.13 9.40
C ILE A 344 -2.64 5.38 10.05
N THR A 345 -3.43 6.19 10.75
CA THR A 345 -2.86 7.31 11.53
C THR A 345 -2.61 6.87 12.96
N GLY A 346 -1.57 6.06 13.19
CA GLY A 346 -1.36 5.34 14.45
C GLY A 346 -1.25 6.21 15.72
N LEU A 347 -0.70 7.42 15.62
CA LEU A 347 -0.68 8.41 16.73
C LEU A 347 -1.75 9.51 16.60
N GLY A 348 -2.64 9.38 15.62
CA GLY A 348 -3.57 10.44 15.24
C GLY A 348 -2.86 11.70 14.73
N VAL A 349 -3.65 12.72 14.41
CA VAL A 349 -3.14 14.07 14.13
C VAL A 349 -3.02 14.81 15.46
N PRO A 350 -1.88 15.47 15.76
CA PRO A 350 -1.65 16.07 17.07
C PRO A 350 -2.64 17.18 17.39
N HIS A 351 -3.02 17.26 18.66
CA HIS A 351 -3.82 18.35 19.20
C HIS A 351 -2.99 19.23 20.13
N ILE A 352 -3.47 20.42 20.46
CA ILE A 352 -2.88 21.29 21.49
C ILE A 352 -3.97 21.88 22.37
N THR A 353 -3.68 22.02 23.66
CA THR A 353 -4.60 22.63 24.63
C THR A 353 -4.52 24.16 24.61
N ARG A 354 -5.67 24.85 24.48
CA ARG A 354 -5.78 26.32 24.55
C ARG A 354 -5.65 26.88 25.96
N GLU A 355 -5.99 26.07 26.95
CA GLU A 355 -6.08 26.40 28.36
C GLU A 355 -5.67 25.19 29.18
N ASP A 356 -5.46 25.38 30.49
CA ASP A 356 -5.31 24.28 31.42
C ASP A 356 -6.61 23.45 31.45
N ILE A 357 -6.47 22.13 31.34
CA ILE A 357 -7.58 21.16 31.41
C ILE A 357 -7.23 20.03 32.37
N GLN A 358 -8.22 19.21 32.72
CA GLN A 358 -8.02 17.95 33.40
C GLN A 358 -8.47 16.79 32.52
N VAL A 359 -7.69 15.72 32.53
CA VAL A 359 -8.03 14.44 31.89
C VAL A 359 -7.51 13.31 32.75
N GLY A 360 -8.37 12.34 33.09
CA GLY A 360 -7.96 11.17 33.86
C GLY A 360 -7.35 11.49 35.23
N GLY A 361 -7.75 12.60 35.85
CA GLY A 361 -7.24 13.08 37.14
C GLY A 361 -5.90 13.82 37.08
N TYR A 362 -5.32 14.01 35.88
CA TYR A 362 -4.09 14.77 35.68
C TYR A 362 -4.38 16.16 35.13
N LYS A 363 -3.55 17.13 35.53
CA LYS A 363 -3.54 18.46 34.92
C LYS A 363 -2.79 18.43 33.59
N ILE A 364 -3.40 18.92 32.53
CA ILE A 364 -2.73 19.17 31.25
C ILE A 364 -2.68 20.69 31.07
N THR A 365 -1.47 21.25 31.12
CA THR A 365 -1.26 22.71 31.07
C THR A 365 -1.50 23.26 29.65
N LYS A 366 -1.89 24.53 29.55
CA LYS A 366 -2.00 25.26 28.29
C LYS A 366 -0.75 25.09 27.42
N GLY A 367 -0.95 24.98 26.11
CA GLY A 367 0.13 24.78 25.13
C GLY A 367 0.70 23.37 25.09
N THR A 368 0.13 22.40 25.81
CA THR A 368 0.57 21.01 25.77
C THR A 368 0.07 20.33 24.50
N GLN A 369 0.99 19.72 23.76
CA GLN A 369 0.66 18.90 22.59
C GLN A 369 0.12 17.55 23.04
N ILE A 370 -0.84 16.99 22.32
CA ILE A 370 -1.48 15.72 22.66
C ILE A 370 -1.51 14.80 21.44
N PHE A 371 -1.03 13.57 21.64
CA PHE A 371 -1.22 12.45 20.71
C PHE A 371 -2.18 11.42 21.28
N THR A 372 -2.97 10.83 20.40
CA THR A 372 -3.81 9.67 20.71
C THR A 372 -3.14 8.45 20.12
N ASN A 373 -2.71 7.50 20.94
CA ASN A 373 -2.09 6.28 20.46
C ASN A 373 -3.18 5.30 19.97
N ILE A 374 -3.77 5.60 18.81
CA ILE A 374 -4.81 4.80 18.14
C ILE A 374 -4.30 3.39 17.88
N TRP A 375 -3.04 3.25 17.45
CA TRP A 375 -2.42 1.95 17.23
C TRP A 375 -2.46 1.09 18.50
N HIS A 376 -2.12 1.66 19.66
CA HIS A 376 -2.23 0.95 20.93
C HIS A 376 -3.68 0.58 21.25
N ILE A 377 -4.62 1.52 21.10
CA ILE A 377 -6.04 1.27 21.36
C ILE A 377 -6.58 0.10 20.51
N HIS A 378 -6.17 0.03 19.24
CA HIS A 378 -6.56 -1.00 18.29
C HIS A 378 -5.83 -2.34 18.48
N ASN A 379 -4.64 -2.34 19.08
CA ASN A 379 -3.78 -3.53 19.23
C ASN A 379 -3.51 -3.91 20.70
N ASN A 380 -4.38 -3.49 21.63
CA ASN A 380 -4.29 -3.87 23.04
C ASN A 380 -5.21 -5.06 23.33
N SER A 381 -4.65 -6.12 23.93
CA SER A 381 -5.37 -7.32 24.36
C SER A 381 -6.51 -7.08 25.35
N HIS A 382 -6.48 -5.96 26.10
CA HIS A 382 -7.58 -5.56 26.99
C HIS A 382 -8.81 -5.05 26.22
N ASN A 383 -8.60 -4.50 25.02
CA ASN A 383 -9.66 -3.95 24.19
C ASN A 383 -10.15 -4.95 23.13
N TRP A 384 -9.27 -5.85 22.67
CA TRP A 384 -9.51 -6.75 21.56
C TRP A 384 -8.99 -8.16 21.87
N THR A 385 -9.89 -9.15 21.90
CA THR A 385 -9.52 -10.58 21.99
C THR A 385 -8.66 -10.98 20.80
N ASP A 386 -7.60 -11.77 20.92
CA ASP A 386 -6.73 -12.16 19.79
C ASP A 386 -6.29 -10.98 18.91
N HIS A 387 -5.92 -9.83 19.52
CA HIS A 387 -5.71 -8.55 18.83
C HIS A 387 -4.74 -8.58 17.63
N GLU A 388 -3.79 -9.52 17.62
CA GLU A 388 -2.79 -9.69 16.55
C GLU A 388 -3.35 -10.42 15.31
N ALA A 389 -4.47 -11.13 15.45
CA ALA A 389 -5.10 -11.85 14.36
C ALA A 389 -6.12 -10.97 13.63
N VAL A 390 -6.06 -11.01 12.29
CA VAL A 390 -7.08 -10.44 11.40
C VAL A 390 -8.31 -11.35 11.44
N LYS A 391 -9.38 -10.91 12.12
CA LYS A 391 -10.65 -11.65 12.24
C LYS A 391 -11.85 -10.74 11.92
N PRO A 392 -12.33 -10.69 10.66
CA PRO A 392 -13.52 -9.93 10.29
C PRO A 392 -14.75 -10.24 11.14
N GLU A 393 -14.90 -11.48 11.61
CA GLU A 393 -16.04 -12.00 12.36
C GLU A 393 -16.33 -11.22 13.63
N ARG A 394 -15.36 -10.45 14.16
CA ARG A 394 -15.53 -9.54 15.30
C ARG A 394 -16.64 -8.53 15.09
N PHE A 395 -16.80 -8.07 13.86
CA PHE A 395 -17.78 -7.05 13.47
C PHE A 395 -19.11 -7.64 13.03
N LEU A 396 -19.25 -8.98 13.08
CA LEU A 396 -20.47 -9.68 12.73
C LEU A 396 -21.21 -10.15 13.98
N ASP A 397 -22.54 -10.14 13.92
CA ASP A 397 -23.42 -10.76 14.90
C ASP A 397 -23.58 -12.27 14.64
N SER A 398 -24.37 -12.95 15.48
CA SER A 398 -24.62 -14.39 15.36
C SER A 398 -25.34 -14.80 14.06
N ASN A 399 -25.96 -13.85 13.35
CA ASN A 399 -26.64 -14.06 12.08
C ASN A 399 -25.75 -13.72 10.88
N GLY A 400 -24.47 -13.39 11.12
CA GLY A 400 -23.53 -12.97 10.07
C GLY A 400 -23.84 -11.57 9.51
N GLN A 401 -24.61 -10.75 10.23
CA GLN A 401 -24.87 -9.35 9.87
C GLN A 401 -23.89 -8.43 10.58
N LEU A 402 -23.64 -7.24 10.04
CA LEU A 402 -22.80 -6.26 10.72
C LEU A 402 -23.43 -5.83 12.03
N LYS A 403 -22.61 -5.80 13.08
CA LYS A 403 -22.99 -5.21 14.37
C LYS A 403 -23.29 -3.73 14.19
N LEU A 404 -24.29 -3.27 14.94
CA LEU A 404 -24.63 -1.85 15.01
C LEU A 404 -23.46 -1.07 15.61
N LYS A 405 -23.29 0.19 15.19
CA LYS A 405 -22.25 1.09 15.73
C LYS A 405 -22.36 1.34 17.23
N SER A 406 -23.51 1.04 17.85
CA SER A 406 -23.73 1.09 19.29
C SER A 406 -23.17 -0.10 20.06
N ASP A 407 -22.75 -1.17 19.36
CA ASP A 407 -22.12 -2.35 19.97
C ASP A 407 -20.80 -1.98 20.66
N GLU A 408 -20.47 -2.70 21.73
CA GLU A 408 -19.29 -2.47 22.54
C GLU A 408 -17.98 -2.57 21.76
N ILE A 409 -17.92 -3.41 20.71
CA ILE A 409 -16.75 -3.55 19.84
C ILE A 409 -16.30 -2.19 19.26
N PHE A 410 -17.25 -1.28 19.01
CA PHE A 410 -16.97 0.02 18.41
C PHE A 410 -16.47 1.07 19.42
N LYS A 411 -16.55 0.82 20.73
CA LYS A 411 -16.06 1.77 21.75
C LYS A 411 -14.57 2.06 21.59
N ASN A 412 -13.78 1.05 21.21
CA ASN A 412 -12.33 1.14 21.02
C ASN A 412 -11.92 1.21 19.54
N TYR A 413 -12.87 1.46 18.64
CA TYR A 413 -12.64 1.49 17.20
C TYR A 413 -12.61 2.94 16.69
N LEU A 414 -11.40 3.47 16.49
CA LEU A 414 -11.11 4.87 16.19
C LEU A 414 -10.31 5.08 14.89
N PRO A 415 -10.57 4.36 13.77
CA PRO A 415 -9.76 4.47 12.56
C PRO A 415 -9.81 5.87 11.91
N PHE A 416 -10.88 6.62 12.16
CA PHE A 416 -11.09 7.98 11.64
C PHE A 416 -11.02 9.05 12.74
N GLY A 417 -10.53 8.68 13.92
CA GLY A 417 -10.52 9.54 15.11
C GLY A 417 -11.89 9.65 15.78
N LEU A 418 -12.08 10.72 16.56
CA LEU A 418 -13.29 10.94 17.38
C LEU A 418 -13.64 12.43 17.44
N GLY A 419 -14.90 12.74 17.77
CA GLY A 419 -15.36 14.08 18.14
C GLY A 419 -15.46 15.04 16.96
N LYS A 420 -15.30 16.34 17.22
CA LYS A 420 -15.52 17.35 16.16
C LYS A 420 -14.45 17.34 15.07
N ARG A 421 -13.28 16.75 15.35
CA ARG A 421 -12.13 16.63 14.43
C ARG A 421 -12.06 15.26 13.74
N THR A 422 -13.12 14.45 13.79
CA THR A 422 -13.21 13.20 13.02
C THR A 422 -12.97 13.46 11.54
N CYS A 423 -12.35 12.49 10.86
CA CYS A 423 -12.00 12.56 9.45
C CYS A 423 -13.18 13.02 8.57
N THR A 424 -12.96 14.08 7.80
CA THR A 424 -13.96 14.59 6.85
C THR A 424 -14.19 13.62 5.68
N GLY A 425 -13.19 12.80 5.34
CA GLY A 425 -13.24 11.84 4.24
C GLY A 425 -13.70 10.42 4.61
N GLU A 426 -14.19 10.19 5.84
CA GLU A 426 -14.56 8.84 6.32
C GLU A 426 -15.49 8.10 5.36
N VAL A 427 -16.59 8.72 4.95
CA VAL A 427 -17.61 8.09 4.08
C VAL A 427 -17.04 7.78 2.70
N ILE A 428 -16.25 8.70 2.13
CA ILE A 428 -15.59 8.50 0.83
C ILE A 428 -14.65 7.31 0.89
N ILE A 429 -13.75 7.28 1.88
CA ILE A 429 -12.78 6.20 2.04
C ILE A 429 -13.50 4.86 2.24
N GLN A 430 -14.52 4.79 3.11
CA GLN A 430 -15.27 3.54 3.31
C GLN A 430 -15.90 3.02 2.01
N ASN A 431 -16.52 3.90 1.21
CA ASN A 431 -17.13 3.52 -0.07
C ASN A 431 -16.09 3.10 -1.11
N VAL A 432 -14.98 3.84 -1.25
CA VAL A 432 -13.88 3.49 -2.16
C VAL A 432 -13.33 2.11 -1.80
N LEU A 433 -13.08 1.85 -0.52
CA LEU A 433 -12.55 0.57 -0.05
C LEU A 433 -13.54 -0.58 -0.26
N PHE A 434 -14.83 -0.35 0.00
CA PHE A 434 -15.86 -1.35 -0.27
C PHE A 434 -15.90 -1.72 -1.76
N LEU A 435 -15.85 -0.72 -2.66
CA LEU A 435 -15.79 -0.94 -4.10
C LEU A 435 -14.50 -1.65 -4.52
N PHE A 436 -13.36 -1.30 -3.91
CA PHE A 436 -12.07 -1.94 -4.16
C PHE A 436 -12.11 -3.42 -3.81
N VAL A 437 -12.50 -3.74 -2.58
CA VAL A 437 -12.58 -5.14 -2.09
C VAL A 437 -13.57 -5.92 -2.93
N SER A 438 -14.74 -5.35 -3.23
CA SER A 438 -15.78 -6.01 -4.04
C SER A 438 -15.28 -6.36 -5.44
N ASN A 439 -14.49 -5.48 -6.07
CA ASN A 439 -13.90 -5.76 -7.38
C ASN A 439 -12.73 -6.74 -7.30
N LEU A 440 -11.88 -6.64 -6.28
CA LEU A 440 -10.80 -7.59 -6.03
C LEU A 440 -11.32 -9.03 -5.86
N VAL A 441 -12.39 -9.20 -5.07
CA VAL A 441 -13.08 -10.48 -4.88
C VAL A 441 -13.69 -10.99 -6.19
N ARG A 442 -14.20 -10.09 -7.03
CA ARG A 442 -14.83 -10.44 -8.31
C ARG A 442 -13.83 -10.98 -9.33
N THR A 443 -12.61 -10.46 -9.38
CA THR A 443 -11.67 -10.69 -10.49
C THR A 443 -10.78 -11.92 -10.33
N GLN A 444 -10.69 -12.55 -9.14
CA GLN A 444 -9.88 -13.76 -8.85
C GLN A 444 -8.36 -13.69 -9.16
N THR A 445 -7.87 -12.61 -9.76
CA THR A 445 -6.52 -12.56 -10.35
C THR A 445 -5.40 -12.44 -9.32
N ILE A 446 -5.69 -11.96 -8.11
CA ILE A 446 -4.64 -11.62 -7.15
C ILE A 446 -4.63 -12.62 -6.00
N LYS A 447 -3.65 -13.52 -6.02
CA LYS A 447 -3.28 -14.36 -4.86
C LYS A 447 -2.12 -13.68 -4.14
N ILE A 448 -2.35 -13.24 -2.91
CA ILE A 448 -1.37 -12.53 -2.11
C ILE A 448 -0.83 -13.46 -1.02
N ASP A 449 0.44 -13.27 -0.68
CA ASP A 449 1.25 -14.22 0.08
C ASP A 449 1.29 -13.88 1.60
N ASN A 450 1.10 -14.90 2.45
CA ASN A 450 0.51 -14.82 3.79
C ASN A 450 1.47 -14.69 4.96
N HIS A 451 2.74 -14.34 4.77
CA HIS A 451 3.64 -14.22 5.92
C HIS A 451 3.65 -12.80 6.51
N ILE A 452 2.50 -12.47 7.09
CA ILE A 452 2.17 -11.24 7.83
C ILE A 452 2.88 -11.17 9.19
N SER A 453 3.55 -12.24 9.64
CA SER A 453 4.09 -12.36 11.01
C SER A 453 5.21 -11.37 11.37
N GLU A 454 5.70 -10.55 10.44
CA GLU A 454 6.67 -9.48 10.72
C GLU A 454 6.22 -8.08 10.25
N LEU A 455 4.94 -7.87 9.93
CA LEU A 455 4.40 -6.58 9.45
C LEU A 455 4.17 -5.58 10.59
N ILE A 456 5.24 -5.13 11.23
CA ILE A 456 5.20 -3.83 11.91
C ILE A 456 5.44 -2.79 10.82
N GLY A 457 4.39 -2.12 10.38
CA GLY A 457 4.47 -1.05 9.40
C GLY A 457 5.38 0.10 9.84
N ASN A 458 5.85 0.85 8.84
CA ASN A 458 6.66 2.03 9.10
C ASN A 458 5.76 3.14 9.65
N CYS A 459 6.17 3.74 10.77
CA CYS A 459 5.37 4.72 11.49
C CYS A 459 5.81 6.14 11.11
N ASP A 460 5.36 6.60 9.94
CA ASP A 460 5.36 8.02 9.59
C ASP A 460 4.04 8.67 10.03
N MET A 461 3.52 9.69 9.32
CA MET A 461 2.15 10.16 9.57
C MET A 461 1.11 9.06 9.29
N SER A 462 1.40 8.18 8.33
CA SER A 462 0.60 7.02 7.94
C SER A 462 1.37 5.72 8.19
N HIS A 463 0.70 4.69 8.70
CA HIS A 463 1.21 3.36 8.95
C HIS A 463 1.06 2.52 7.68
N LYS A 464 2.10 2.59 6.84
CA LYS A 464 2.16 1.87 5.57
C LYS A 464 2.62 0.43 5.82
N PRO A 465 2.01 -0.57 5.17
CA PRO A 465 2.63 -1.87 5.14
C PRO A 465 3.99 -1.69 4.45
N PRO A 466 5.06 -2.27 5.00
CA PRO A 466 6.37 -2.17 4.38
C PRO A 466 6.31 -2.85 3.01
N ALA A 467 6.82 -2.18 1.96
CA ALA A 467 6.99 -2.84 0.68
C ALA A 467 7.84 -4.10 0.91
N TYR A 468 7.54 -5.20 0.25
CA TYR A 468 8.24 -6.47 0.50
C TYR A 468 9.76 -6.33 0.29
N LYS A 469 10.16 -5.49 -0.67
CA LYS A 469 11.54 -5.04 -0.88
C LYS A 469 12.12 -4.27 0.30
N ASP A 470 11.38 -3.32 0.86
CA ASP A 470 11.80 -2.53 2.02
C ASP A 470 11.92 -3.39 3.28
N ASN A 471 11.04 -4.38 3.46
CA ASN A 471 11.17 -5.37 4.53
C ASN A 471 12.46 -6.17 4.44
N VAL A 472 12.78 -6.68 3.24
CA VAL A 472 14.05 -7.38 3.01
C VAL A 472 15.23 -6.44 3.27
N GLN A 473 15.12 -5.17 2.86
CA GLN A 473 16.15 -4.16 3.09
C GLN A 473 16.35 -3.88 4.59
N HIS A 474 15.27 -3.71 5.35
CA HIS A 474 15.30 -3.50 6.80
C HIS A 474 15.79 -4.73 7.54
N TYR A 475 15.37 -5.94 7.15
CA TYR A 475 15.89 -7.17 7.75
C TYR A 475 17.41 -7.28 7.57
N LEU A 476 17.90 -7.04 6.35
CA LEU A 476 19.34 -7.03 6.05
C LEU A 476 20.09 -5.96 6.85
N GLN A 477 19.47 -4.80 7.11
CA GLN A 477 20.09 -3.72 7.89
C GLN A 477 20.05 -3.99 9.40
N ASP A 478 18.86 -4.19 9.96
CA ASP A 478 18.59 -4.12 11.39
C ASP A 478 18.82 -5.45 12.11
N ARG A 479 18.60 -6.58 11.43
CA ARG A 479 18.81 -7.93 11.99
C ARG A 479 20.16 -8.50 11.60
N VAL A 480 20.62 -8.20 10.38
CA VAL A 480 21.81 -8.83 9.81
C VAL A 480 23.05 -7.94 9.85
N GLY A 481 22.88 -6.62 9.77
CA GLY A 481 24.00 -5.67 9.78
C GLY A 481 24.77 -5.61 8.45
N VAL A 482 24.12 -5.90 7.32
CA VAL A 482 24.75 -5.89 5.99
C VAL A 482 25.14 -4.46 5.58
N SER A 483 26.31 -4.31 4.95
CA SER A 483 26.77 -3.02 4.44
C SER A 483 25.83 -2.44 3.38
N THR A 484 25.78 -1.11 3.25
CA THR A 484 24.88 -0.44 2.29
C THR A 484 25.10 -0.90 0.84
N GLN A 485 26.35 -1.18 0.45
CA GLN A 485 26.69 -1.59 -0.92
C GLN A 485 26.23 -3.02 -1.20
N GLU A 486 26.56 -3.97 -0.31
CA GLU A 486 26.13 -5.37 -0.44
C GLU A 486 24.61 -5.50 -0.38
N ARG A 487 23.95 -4.71 0.49
CA ARG A 487 22.49 -4.67 0.58
C ARG A 487 21.86 -4.26 -0.75
N LYS A 488 22.40 -3.27 -1.45
CA LYS A 488 21.90 -2.88 -2.78
C LYS A 488 22.05 -4.01 -3.79
N THR A 489 23.19 -4.70 -3.79
CA THR A 489 23.42 -5.84 -4.68
C THR A 489 22.44 -6.97 -4.40
N ILE A 490 22.29 -7.39 -3.13
CA ILE A 490 21.33 -8.43 -2.72
C ILE A 490 19.90 -8.06 -3.14
N ILE A 491 19.48 -6.82 -2.87
CA ILE A 491 18.15 -6.34 -3.26
C ILE A 491 17.97 -6.35 -4.78
N ASN A 492 18.99 -6.00 -5.57
CA ASN A 492 18.93 -6.04 -7.02
C ASN A 492 18.91 -7.48 -7.57
N THR A 493 19.63 -8.42 -6.96
CA THR A 493 19.58 -9.84 -7.33
C THR A 493 18.21 -10.45 -7.04
N ILE A 494 17.50 -9.95 -6.03
CA ILE A 494 16.13 -10.41 -5.72
C ILE A 494 15.08 -9.71 -6.61
N PHE A 495 15.11 -8.38 -6.69
CA PHE A 495 14.01 -7.55 -7.22
C PHE A 495 14.36 -6.77 -8.49
N GLY A 496 15.56 -6.90 -9.04
CA GLY A 496 15.94 -6.27 -10.31
C GLY A 496 15.30 -6.95 -11.51
N ASP A 497 15.43 -6.35 -12.69
CA ASP A 497 14.82 -6.85 -13.94
C ASP A 497 15.24 -8.28 -14.29
N GLN A 498 16.44 -8.68 -13.86
CA GLN A 498 17.03 -10.00 -14.07
C GLN A 498 17.08 -10.85 -12.79
N GLY A 499 16.43 -10.36 -11.72
CA GLY A 499 16.44 -10.96 -10.40
C GLY A 499 15.42 -12.09 -10.22
N ILE A 500 15.41 -12.66 -9.01
CA ILE A 500 14.59 -13.82 -8.66
C ILE A 500 13.09 -13.55 -8.80
N ALA A 501 12.60 -12.40 -8.33
CA ALA A 501 11.18 -12.03 -8.38
C ALA A 501 10.70 -11.76 -9.81
N SER A 502 11.60 -11.36 -10.70
CA SER A 502 11.33 -11.03 -12.10
C SER A 502 11.59 -12.22 -13.04
N ALA A 503 11.95 -13.39 -12.50
CA ALA A 503 12.22 -14.56 -13.32
C ALA A 503 10.95 -15.09 -13.98
N ASP A 504 10.94 -15.13 -15.30
CA ASP A 504 9.85 -15.65 -16.11
C ASP A 504 10.03 -17.14 -16.45
N ASP A 505 11.26 -17.66 -16.31
CA ASP A 505 11.61 -19.06 -16.52
C ASP A 505 12.51 -19.66 -15.41
N THR A 506 12.63 -20.99 -15.43
CA THR A 506 13.41 -21.77 -14.46
C THR A 506 14.92 -21.50 -14.55
N LEU A 507 15.42 -21.02 -15.69
CA LEU A 507 16.84 -20.77 -15.94
C LEU A 507 17.29 -19.46 -15.30
N GLN A 508 16.54 -18.39 -15.55
CA GLN A 508 16.75 -17.10 -14.92
C GLN A 508 16.63 -17.23 -13.40
N PHE A 509 15.62 -17.96 -12.93
CA PHE A 509 15.44 -18.23 -11.51
C PHE A 509 16.63 -18.99 -10.91
N ALA A 510 17.08 -20.08 -11.54
CA ALA A 510 18.20 -20.88 -11.02
C ALA A 510 19.53 -20.10 -11.02
N ARG A 511 19.76 -19.22 -12.00
CA ARG A 511 20.92 -18.32 -12.04
C ARG A 511 20.86 -17.35 -10.86
N ALA A 512 19.75 -16.63 -10.71
CA ALA A 512 19.59 -15.61 -9.68
C ALA A 512 19.56 -16.21 -8.25
N ASP A 513 18.99 -17.41 -8.05
CA ASP A 513 19.08 -18.18 -6.80
C ASP A 513 20.53 -18.51 -6.44
N SER A 514 21.32 -18.97 -7.41
CA SER A 514 22.75 -19.28 -7.19
C SER A 514 23.54 -18.02 -6.83
N GLU A 515 23.37 -16.94 -7.59
CA GLU A 515 24.06 -15.67 -7.34
C GLU A 515 23.71 -15.09 -5.97
N LEU A 516 22.43 -15.14 -5.59
CA LEU A 516 21.99 -14.68 -4.27
C LEU A 516 22.62 -15.50 -3.14
N LYS A 517 22.73 -16.82 -3.30
CA LYS A 517 23.36 -17.69 -2.31
C LYS A 517 24.82 -17.39 -2.11
N ASP A 518 25.54 -17.15 -3.20
CA ASP A 518 26.96 -16.79 -3.15
C ASP A 518 27.14 -15.44 -2.46
N LEU A 519 26.33 -14.43 -2.81
CA LEU A 519 26.33 -13.11 -2.17
C LEU A 519 25.97 -13.17 -0.68
N CYS A 520 25.07 -14.07 -0.29
CA CYS A 520 24.58 -14.19 1.07
C CYS A 520 25.29 -15.26 1.90
N ALA A 521 26.38 -15.86 1.40
CA ALA A 521 27.11 -16.93 2.10
C ALA A 521 27.58 -16.52 3.51
N ASN A 522 27.94 -15.24 3.69
CA ASN A 522 28.34 -14.66 4.98
C ASN A 522 27.15 -14.27 5.88
N TYR A 523 25.91 -14.44 5.39
CA TYR A 523 24.66 -14.02 6.06
C TYR A 523 23.71 -15.21 6.25
N PRO A 524 24.09 -16.23 7.05
CA PRO A 524 23.35 -17.50 7.17
C PRO A 524 21.92 -17.31 7.70
N GLN A 525 21.69 -16.31 8.54
CA GLN A 525 20.36 -15.93 9.03
C GLN A 525 19.43 -15.44 7.92
N PHE A 526 19.95 -14.64 6.97
CA PHE A 526 19.18 -14.19 5.81
C PHE A 526 18.96 -15.31 4.80
N LEU A 527 19.99 -16.13 4.54
CA LEU A 527 19.86 -17.33 3.70
C LEU A 527 18.76 -18.26 4.20
N LYS A 528 18.69 -18.47 5.53
CA LYS A 528 17.63 -19.25 6.16
C LYS A 528 16.26 -18.62 5.93
N TYR A 529 16.12 -17.31 6.13
CA TYR A 529 14.88 -16.58 5.82
C TYR A 529 14.49 -16.71 4.33
N TYR A 530 15.45 -16.56 3.42
CA TYR A 530 15.25 -16.67 1.98
C TYR A 530 14.78 -18.08 1.59
N GLU A 531 15.48 -19.13 2.02
CA GLU A 531 15.15 -20.53 1.69
C GLU A 531 13.82 -20.99 2.30
N GLN A 532 13.49 -20.53 3.51
CA GLN A 532 12.27 -20.96 4.21
C GLN A 532 11.03 -20.15 3.80
N SER A 533 11.22 -18.86 3.52
CA SER A 533 10.10 -17.93 3.30
C SER A 533 10.03 -17.46 1.86
N PHE A 534 11.11 -16.98 1.25
CA PHE A 534 11.02 -16.29 -0.04
C PHE A 534 11.02 -17.26 -1.23
N LYS A 535 12.02 -18.14 -1.28
CA LYS A 535 12.30 -19.00 -2.42
C LYS A 535 11.14 -19.93 -2.79
N PRO A 536 10.53 -20.68 -1.86
CA PRO A 536 9.48 -21.64 -2.23
C PRO A 536 8.30 -20.98 -2.93
N ARG A 537 7.96 -19.73 -2.55
CA ARG A 537 6.86 -18.97 -3.16
C ARG A 537 7.19 -18.53 -4.56
N VAL A 538 8.31 -17.83 -4.78
CA VAL A 538 8.68 -17.37 -6.13
C VAL A 538 8.97 -18.57 -7.04
N GLN A 539 9.59 -19.61 -6.50
CA GLN A 539 9.80 -20.87 -7.19
C GLN A 539 8.48 -21.55 -7.58
N GLU A 540 7.41 -21.47 -6.77
CA GLU A 540 6.08 -21.94 -7.17
C GLU A 540 5.57 -21.18 -8.40
N PHE A 541 5.76 -19.87 -8.51
CA PHE A 541 5.31 -19.11 -9.69
C PHE A 541 6.09 -19.45 -10.96
N VAL A 542 7.40 -19.70 -10.82
CA VAL A 542 8.28 -20.11 -11.91
C VAL A 542 8.05 -21.57 -12.32
N ASN A 543 7.82 -22.46 -11.35
CA ASN A 543 7.62 -23.90 -11.55
C ASN A 543 6.16 -24.31 -11.78
N ALA A 544 5.18 -23.46 -11.46
CA ALA A 544 3.75 -23.69 -11.72
C ALA A 544 3.15 -22.83 -12.87
N PRO A 545 3.70 -22.85 -14.10
CA PRO A 545 3.07 -22.24 -15.28
C PRO A 545 1.66 -22.78 -15.57
N ASN A 546 1.34 -23.99 -15.06
CA ASN A 546 0.02 -24.61 -15.17
C ASN A 546 -1.14 -23.73 -14.67
N ARG A 547 -0.88 -22.73 -13.80
CA ARG A 547 -1.90 -21.75 -13.39
C ARG A 547 -2.14 -20.64 -14.43
N ARG A 548 -1.15 -20.29 -15.28
CA ARG A 548 -1.34 -19.30 -16.37
C ARG A 548 -2.39 -19.77 -17.39
N LEU A 549 -2.49 -21.09 -17.59
CA LEU A 549 -3.49 -21.73 -18.45
C LEU A 549 -4.70 -22.30 -17.68
N GLY A 550 -4.74 -22.19 -16.35
CA GLY A 550 -5.81 -22.78 -15.53
C GLY A 550 -5.87 -24.32 -15.53
N THR A 551 -4.82 -25.02 -15.95
CA THR A 551 -4.83 -26.49 -16.14
C THR A 551 -4.01 -27.21 -15.06
N LYS A 552 -4.65 -27.99 -14.20
CA LYS A 552 -3.95 -28.83 -13.17
C LYS A 552 -3.29 -30.10 -13.73
N GLN A 553 -3.42 -30.39 -15.03
CA GLN A 553 -2.94 -31.65 -15.61
C GLN A 553 -1.53 -31.51 -16.21
N MET A 554 -0.66 -32.48 -15.92
CA MET A 554 0.65 -32.62 -16.57
C MET A 554 0.51 -33.05 -18.04
N TRP A 555 1.47 -32.65 -18.86
CA TRP A 555 1.51 -33.03 -20.28
C TRP A 555 1.96 -34.48 -20.39
N THR A 556 1.16 -35.32 -21.03
CA THR A 556 1.43 -36.76 -21.14
C THR A 556 2.09 -37.16 -22.46
N ASN A 557 2.03 -36.30 -23.49
CA ASN A 557 2.79 -36.44 -24.73
C ASN A 557 2.85 -35.10 -25.52
N ASN A 558 3.84 -34.98 -26.43
CA ASN A 558 4.01 -33.85 -27.37
C ASN A 558 3.11 -33.97 -28.62
N ASN A 559 1.97 -34.67 -28.54
CA ASN A 559 1.10 -34.84 -29.70
C ASN A 559 0.00 -33.76 -29.75
N ALA A 560 -0.58 -33.58 -30.94
CA ALA A 560 -1.64 -32.59 -31.17
C ALA A 560 -2.91 -32.84 -30.33
N GLU A 561 -3.11 -34.06 -29.83
CA GLU A 561 -4.27 -34.45 -29.04
C GLU A 561 -4.16 -33.97 -27.58
N SER A 562 -2.96 -34.07 -26.97
CA SER A 562 -2.67 -33.44 -25.68
C SER A 562 -2.78 -31.92 -25.78
N MET A 563 -2.25 -31.31 -26.83
CA MET A 563 -2.34 -29.86 -27.04
C MET A 563 -3.79 -29.39 -27.19
N ASN A 564 -4.60 -30.07 -28.01
CA ASN A 564 -6.02 -29.73 -28.18
C ASN A 564 -6.80 -29.90 -26.87
N ARG A 565 -6.48 -30.93 -26.07
CA ARG A 565 -7.11 -31.17 -24.77
C ARG A 565 -6.75 -30.07 -23.76
N VAL A 566 -5.46 -29.74 -23.63
CA VAL A 566 -5.00 -28.66 -22.73
C VAL A 566 -5.61 -27.32 -23.17
N MET A 567 -5.66 -27.04 -24.47
CA MET A 567 -6.27 -25.83 -24.99
C MET A 567 -7.76 -25.73 -24.64
N LYS A 568 -8.52 -26.82 -24.79
CA LYS A 568 -9.93 -26.87 -24.41
C LYS A 568 -10.15 -26.63 -22.92
N VAL A 569 -9.28 -27.18 -22.08
CA VAL A 569 -9.33 -26.95 -20.63
C VAL A 569 -8.96 -25.49 -20.30
N ALA A 570 -7.94 -24.93 -20.97
CA ALA A 570 -7.48 -23.55 -20.75
C ALA A 570 -8.48 -22.48 -21.17
N VAL A 571 -9.33 -22.77 -22.16
CA VAL A 571 -10.46 -21.90 -22.53
C VAL A 571 -11.77 -22.28 -21.83
N ASN A 572 -11.72 -23.24 -20.88
CA ASN A 572 -12.88 -23.80 -20.19
C ASN A 572 -14.01 -24.20 -21.13
N TRP A 573 -13.66 -24.78 -22.29
CA TRP A 573 -14.59 -25.18 -23.35
C TRP A 573 -15.48 -24.05 -23.89
N LYS A 574 -15.12 -22.77 -23.66
CA LYS A 574 -15.87 -21.61 -24.13
C LYS A 574 -15.23 -21.00 -25.39
N PRO A 575 -16.03 -20.36 -26.27
CA PRO A 575 -15.51 -19.51 -27.32
C PRO A 575 -14.67 -18.36 -26.73
N GLN A 576 -13.66 -17.91 -27.45
CA GLN A 576 -12.78 -16.79 -27.09
C GLN A 576 -12.66 -15.84 -28.29
N HIS A 577 -12.34 -14.58 -28.06
CA HIS A 577 -11.95 -13.71 -29.18
C HIS A 577 -10.64 -14.21 -29.79
N ALA A 578 -10.45 -13.96 -31.09
CA ALA A 578 -9.31 -14.48 -31.82
C ALA A 578 -7.95 -14.02 -31.23
N PRO A 579 -7.76 -12.76 -30.80
CA PRO A 579 -6.53 -12.33 -30.13
C PRO A 579 -6.25 -13.14 -28.85
N ASP A 580 -7.21 -13.23 -27.93
CA ASP A 580 -7.07 -14.00 -26.69
C ASP A 580 -6.75 -15.48 -26.93
N LEU A 581 -7.30 -16.06 -28.00
CA LEU A 581 -7.02 -17.44 -28.39
C LEU A 581 -5.59 -17.60 -28.90
N VAL A 582 -5.09 -16.62 -29.64
CA VAL A 582 -3.72 -16.57 -30.16
C VAL A 582 -2.73 -16.41 -29.02
N ASP A 583 -2.98 -15.52 -28.07
CA ASP A 583 -2.13 -15.34 -26.88
C ASP A 583 -2.05 -16.63 -26.06
N LYS A 584 -3.20 -17.29 -25.83
CA LYS A 584 -3.22 -18.61 -25.18
C LYS A 584 -2.44 -19.68 -25.93
N LEU A 585 -2.45 -19.66 -27.27
CA LEU A 585 -1.62 -20.57 -28.08
C LEU A 585 -0.14 -20.26 -27.92
N PHE A 586 0.25 -18.99 -27.92
CA PHE A 586 1.62 -18.58 -27.69
C PHE A 586 2.11 -19.03 -26.32
N ASP A 587 1.33 -18.79 -25.27
CA ASP A 587 1.64 -19.24 -23.90
C ASP A 587 1.84 -20.76 -23.82
N MET A 588 0.98 -21.53 -24.49
CA MET A 588 1.07 -22.99 -24.53
C MET A 588 2.33 -23.47 -25.26
N VAL A 589 2.69 -22.83 -26.37
CA VAL A 589 3.87 -23.18 -27.16
C VAL A 589 5.15 -22.81 -26.41
N ASP A 590 5.20 -21.62 -25.83
CA ASP A 590 6.35 -21.13 -25.09
C ASP A 590 6.65 -22.03 -23.87
N PHE A 591 5.60 -22.47 -23.16
CA PHE A 591 5.70 -23.46 -22.09
C PHE A 591 6.36 -24.78 -22.53
N GLN A 592 6.01 -25.30 -23.72
CA GLN A 592 6.64 -26.52 -24.24
C GLN A 592 8.13 -26.31 -24.49
N PHE A 593 8.53 -25.13 -24.96
CA PHE A 593 9.93 -24.79 -25.16
C PHE A 593 10.69 -24.65 -23.83
N ILE A 594 10.06 -24.13 -22.77
CA ILE A 594 10.65 -24.02 -21.42
C ILE A 594 10.93 -25.40 -20.81
N ASN A 595 9.95 -26.32 -20.85
CA ASN A 595 10.15 -27.69 -20.34
C ASN A 595 11.21 -28.44 -21.12
N LEU A 596 11.24 -28.23 -22.44
CA LEU A 596 12.24 -28.82 -23.32
C LEU A 596 13.65 -28.33 -23.00
N ARG A 597 13.82 -27.01 -22.74
CA ARG A 597 15.10 -26.44 -22.29
C ARG A 597 15.53 -27.03 -20.95
N SER A 598 14.60 -27.16 -20.01
CA SER A 598 14.83 -27.73 -18.67
C SER A 598 15.33 -29.18 -18.76
N ALA A 599 14.68 -29.99 -19.61
CA ALA A 599 15.07 -31.37 -19.88
C ALA A 599 16.50 -31.50 -20.46
N LEU A 600 17.00 -30.51 -21.20
CA LEU A 600 18.37 -30.54 -21.74
C LEU A 600 19.45 -30.43 -20.66
N HIS A 601 19.14 -29.97 -19.45
CA HIS A 601 20.15 -29.86 -18.38
C HIS A 601 19.76 -30.56 -17.08
N HIS A 602 18.85 -31.55 -17.18
CA HIS A 602 18.31 -32.32 -16.05
C HIS A 602 17.68 -31.46 -14.95
N SER A 603 17.08 -30.32 -15.30
CA SER A 603 16.26 -29.56 -14.37
C SER A 603 14.77 -29.79 -14.69
N GLY A 604 13.93 -29.89 -13.66
CA GLY A 604 12.49 -30.09 -13.80
C GLY A 604 12.02 -31.54 -13.97
N ASP A 605 10.72 -31.70 -14.22
CA ASP A 605 10.03 -33.00 -14.19
C ASP A 605 10.15 -33.83 -15.49
N TYR A 606 10.71 -33.24 -16.55
CA TYR A 606 10.80 -33.88 -17.87
C TYR A 606 12.24 -34.27 -18.20
N MET A 607 12.41 -35.47 -18.76
CA MET A 607 13.70 -35.96 -19.26
C MET A 607 13.67 -36.18 -20.77
N LEU A 608 14.81 -35.98 -21.41
CA LEU A 608 14.97 -36.40 -22.81
C LEU A 608 14.87 -37.92 -22.91
N VAL A 609 14.12 -38.40 -23.89
CA VAL A 609 14.11 -39.82 -24.24
C VAL A 609 15.51 -40.26 -24.69
N ASN A 610 15.81 -41.56 -24.58
CA ASN A 610 17.16 -42.11 -24.82
C ASN A 610 17.79 -41.69 -26.15
N SER A 611 16.98 -41.53 -27.21
CA SER A 611 17.46 -41.10 -28.54
C SER A 611 18.00 -39.67 -28.60
N TYR A 612 17.75 -38.86 -27.56
CA TYR A 612 18.21 -37.48 -27.42
C TYR A 612 19.11 -37.27 -26.21
N LYS A 613 19.48 -38.33 -25.47
CA LYS A 613 20.29 -38.23 -24.24
C LYS A 613 21.68 -37.61 -24.47
N GLN A 614 22.20 -37.67 -25.70
CA GLN A 614 23.46 -37.01 -26.06
C GLN A 614 23.40 -35.47 -26.02
N TYR A 615 22.19 -34.89 -26.04
CA TYR A 615 22.01 -33.45 -25.92
C TYR A 615 21.93 -32.98 -24.46
N THR A 616 21.94 -33.91 -23.51
CA THR A 616 21.83 -33.54 -22.10
C THR A 616 23.16 -33.03 -21.56
N ILE A 617 23.09 -31.94 -20.80
CA ILE A 617 24.21 -31.21 -20.23
C ILE A 617 24.08 -31.30 -18.71
N ALA A 618 25.19 -31.42 -17.99
CA ALA A 618 25.12 -31.36 -16.53
C ALA A 618 24.73 -29.94 -16.10
N ASP A 619 23.82 -29.81 -15.13
CA ASP A 619 23.33 -28.51 -14.63
C ASP A 619 24.47 -27.55 -14.25
N ALA A 620 25.52 -28.08 -13.59
CA ALA A 620 26.71 -27.30 -13.24
C ALA A 620 27.44 -26.70 -14.45
N ILE A 621 27.51 -27.43 -15.58
CA ILE A 621 28.15 -26.98 -16.82
C ILE A 621 27.21 -26.04 -17.59
N TRP A 622 25.90 -26.22 -17.47
CA TRP A 622 24.91 -25.35 -18.10
C TRP A 622 24.91 -23.95 -17.48
N LYS A 623 25.07 -23.86 -16.16
CA LYS A 623 25.11 -22.59 -15.42
C LYS A 623 26.28 -21.68 -15.82
N THR A 624 27.41 -22.25 -16.21
CA THR A 624 28.59 -21.48 -16.61
C THR A 624 28.54 -20.94 -18.04
N LYS A 625 27.48 -21.22 -18.81
CA LYS A 625 27.34 -20.81 -20.21
C LYS A 625 26.65 -19.47 -20.38
N SER A 626 27.08 -18.69 -21.36
CA SER A 626 26.39 -17.46 -21.77
C SER A 626 25.04 -17.76 -22.43
N ASP A 627 24.15 -16.76 -22.48
CA ASP A 627 22.82 -16.94 -23.09
C ASP A 627 22.90 -17.27 -24.59
N GLU A 628 23.93 -16.77 -25.26
CA GLU A 628 24.20 -17.08 -26.67
C GLU A 628 24.65 -18.53 -26.86
N GLU A 629 25.50 -19.05 -25.97
CA GLU A 629 25.90 -20.45 -25.97
C GLU A 629 24.73 -21.39 -25.66
N LYS A 630 23.90 -21.03 -24.67
CA LYS A 630 22.67 -21.77 -24.33
C LYS A 630 21.71 -21.81 -25.50
N ARG A 631 21.48 -20.68 -26.18
CA ARG A 631 20.66 -20.62 -27.41
C ARG A 631 21.24 -21.49 -28.52
N LYS A 632 22.55 -21.50 -28.71
CA LYS A 632 23.21 -22.33 -29.72
C LYS A 632 23.01 -23.82 -29.45
N LEU A 633 23.17 -24.26 -28.21
CA LEU A 633 22.93 -25.64 -27.80
C LEU A 633 21.46 -26.05 -28.00
N PHE A 634 20.53 -25.16 -27.63
CA PHE A 634 19.12 -25.38 -27.86
C PHE A 634 18.78 -25.49 -29.35
N ASN A 635 19.31 -24.60 -30.17
CA ASN A 635 19.10 -24.61 -31.62
C ASN A 635 19.68 -25.87 -32.28
N ASN A 636 20.83 -26.36 -31.81
CA ASN A 636 21.42 -27.60 -32.31
C ASN A 636 20.49 -28.80 -32.03
N PHE A 637 19.91 -28.87 -30.83
CA PHE A 637 18.90 -29.88 -30.49
C PHE A 637 17.67 -29.78 -31.41
N LEU A 638 17.13 -28.57 -31.62
CA LEU A 638 15.97 -28.36 -32.50
C LEU A 638 16.26 -28.73 -33.96
N GLN A 639 17.48 -28.48 -34.45
CA GLN A 639 17.89 -28.83 -35.80
C GLN A 639 18.04 -30.34 -36.00
N ASP A 640 18.56 -31.09 -35.02
CA ASP A 640 18.63 -32.56 -35.10
C ASP A 640 17.24 -33.21 -35.12
N ASN A 641 16.32 -32.71 -34.29
CA ASN A 641 14.92 -33.14 -34.31
C ASN A 641 14.25 -32.86 -35.68
N LYS A 642 14.56 -31.73 -36.32
CA LYS A 642 14.09 -31.46 -37.70
C LYS A 642 14.69 -32.43 -38.72
N LYS A 643 15.94 -32.86 -38.57
CA LYS A 643 16.58 -33.85 -39.47
C LYS A 643 15.98 -35.25 -39.31
N ARG A 644 15.66 -35.66 -38.09
CA ARG A 644 15.03 -36.97 -37.79
C ARG A 644 13.54 -37.05 -38.15
N LYS A 645 12.85 -35.92 -38.36
CA LYS A 645 11.46 -35.90 -38.88
C LYS A 645 11.29 -36.55 -40.27
N HIS A 646 12.38 -36.89 -40.96
CA HIS A 646 12.35 -37.68 -42.20
C HIS A 646 12.32 -39.20 -41.97
N GLU A 647 12.43 -39.68 -40.72
CA GLU A 647 12.13 -41.08 -40.39
C GLU A 647 10.64 -41.23 -40.15
N ASN A 648 10.00 -41.97 -41.06
CA ASN A 648 8.56 -42.01 -41.25
C ASN A 648 7.77 -42.66 -40.11
N ILE A 649 8.26 -42.79 -38.86
CA ILE A 649 7.55 -43.52 -37.78
C ILE A 649 7.62 -42.74 -36.46
N ILE A 650 6.46 -42.36 -35.92
CA ILE A 650 6.32 -41.77 -34.59
C ILE A 650 5.85 -42.85 -33.62
N THR A 651 6.66 -43.18 -32.62
CA THR A 651 6.31 -44.14 -31.56
C THR A 651 5.86 -43.42 -30.30
N SER A 652 4.81 -43.92 -29.67
CA SER A 652 4.28 -43.48 -28.37
C SER A 652 5.30 -43.65 -27.25
N SER A 653 5.15 -42.86 -26.18
CA SER A 653 6.08 -42.80 -25.04
C SER A 653 6.14 -44.09 -24.22
N ASP A 654 5.11 -44.93 -24.29
CA ASP A 654 5.07 -46.28 -23.70
C ASP A 654 5.60 -47.37 -24.65
N GLY A 655 6.00 -47.00 -25.88
CA GLY A 655 6.56 -47.91 -26.88
C GLY A 655 5.53 -48.82 -27.57
N LEU A 656 4.23 -48.69 -27.24
CA LEU A 656 3.22 -49.67 -27.66
C LEU A 656 2.63 -49.39 -29.05
N TYR A 657 2.72 -48.15 -29.52
CA TYR A 657 2.11 -47.72 -30.78
C TYR A 657 3.07 -46.93 -31.64
N SER A 658 3.20 -47.31 -32.91
CA SER A 658 3.98 -46.61 -33.94
C SER A 658 3.08 -46.20 -35.10
N VAL A 659 3.12 -44.93 -35.50
CA VAL A 659 2.32 -44.39 -36.63
C VAL A 659 3.24 -43.85 -37.71
N VAL A 660 2.96 -44.23 -38.96
CA VAL A 660 3.72 -43.74 -40.11
C VAL A 660 3.33 -42.31 -40.44
N ASN A 661 4.27 -41.36 -40.39
CA ASN A 661 3.98 -39.95 -40.65
C ASN A 661 3.91 -39.66 -42.16
N LYS A 662 2.84 -40.09 -42.83
CA LYS A 662 2.57 -39.69 -44.23
C LYS A 662 2.03 -38.25 -44.26
N ALA A 663 2.79 -37.34 -44.85
CA ALA A 663 2.32 -36.01 -45.18
C ALA A 663 1.11 -36.07 -46.14
N LYS A 664 0.07 -35.32 -45.80
CA LYS A 664 -1.14 -34.99 -46.59
C LYS A 664 -2.02 -36.16 -47.06
N SER A 665 -2.94 -36.58 -46.20
CA SER A 665 -4.38 -36.64 -46.56
C SER A 665 -5.22 -36.71 -45.28
N ILE A 666 -6.31 -35.95 -45.25
CA ILE A 666 -7.27 -35.85 -44.15
C ILE A 666 -7.74 -37.26 -43.75
N ALA A 667 -7.34 -37.73 -42.56
CA ALA A 667 -7.84 -38.97 -42.00
C ALA A 667 -9.34 -38.82 -41.66
N ARG A 668 -10.21 -39.52 -42.39
CA ARG A 668 -11.61 -39.74 -41.98
C ARG A 668 -11.64 -40.90 -40.99
N LYS A 669 -12.35 -40.74 -39.87
CA LYS A 669 -12.69 -41.87 -38.98
C LYS A 669 -13.58 -42.87 -39.74
N PRO A 670 -13.34 -44.19 -39.63
CA PRO A 670 -14.30 -45.18 -40.12
C PRO A 670 -15.65 -44.94 -39.43
N MET A 671 -16.74 -44.95 -40.20
CA MET A 671 -18.14 -44.72 -39.77
C MET A 671 -18.64 -43.27 -39.56
N GLN A 672 -17.93 -42.24 -40.01
CA GLN A 672 -18.49 -40.87 -39.97
C GLN A 672 -19.42 -40.60 -41.17
N ARG A 673 -20.74 -40.82 -41.01
CA ARG A 673 -21.75 -40.44 -42.02
C ARG A 673 -21.98 -38.93 -42.01
N LYS A 674 -21.98 -38.31 -43.20
CA LYS A 674 -22.31 -36.89 -43.41
C LYS A 674 -23.81 -36.70 -43.14
N ARG A 675 -24.19 -36.01 -42.06
CA ARG A 675 -25.62 -35.66 -41.84
C ARG A 675 -26.09 -34.69 -42.93
N PRO A 676 -27.18 -34.98 -43.65
CA PRO A 676 -27.80 -34.05 -44.59
C PRO A 676 -28.22 -32.75 -43.89
N ARG A 677 -28.21 -31.63 -44.62
CA ARG A 677 -28.50 -30.29 -44.09
C ARG A 677 -29.94 -30.17 -43.53
N THR A 678 -30.84 -31.05 -43.96
CA THR A 678 -32.23 -31.15 -43.50
C THR A 678 -32.35 -31.63 -42.04
N GLU A 679 -31.47 -32.53 -41.58
CA GLU A 679 -31.48 -33.05 -40.19
C GLU A 679 -30.93 -32.06 -39.13
N ARG A 680 -30.39 -30.91 -39.54
CA ARG A 680 -29.88 -29.88 -38.60
C ARG A 680 -30.96 -28.91 -38.13
N ALA A 681 -32.12 -28.87 -38.79
CA ALA A 681 -33.18 -27.91 -38.50
C ALA A 681 -34.19 -28.39 -37.44
N GLU A 682 -34.32 -29.69 -37.19
CA GLU A 682 -35.38 -30.26 -36.33
C GLU A 682 -35.04 -30.35 -34.82
N LYS A 683 -34.03 -29.63 -34.33
CA LYS A 683 -33.75 -29.49 -32.88
C LYS A 683 -33.77 -28.05 -32.38
N ARG A 684 -34.71 -27.27 -32.94
CA ARG A 684 -35.21 -26.03 -32.33
C ARG A 684 -36.74 -26.08 -32.37
N HIS A 685 -37.32 -26.94 -31.55
CA HIS A 685 -38.65 -26.78 -30.98
C HIS A 685 -38.60 -27.23 -29.53
#